data_AF-A0A1C5TI16-F1
#
_entry.id   AF-A0A1C5TI16-F1
#
_cell.length_a   1.000
_cell.length_b   1.000
_cell.length_c   1.000
_cell.angle_alpha   90.00
_cell.angle_beta   90.00
_cell.angle_gamma   90.00
#
_symmetry.space_group_name_H-M   'P 1'
#
loop_
_entity.id
_entity.type
_entity.pdbx_description
1 polymer ?
#
loop_
_entity_poly.entity_id
_entity_poly.type
_entity_poly.pdbx_seq_one_letter_code
_entity_poly.pdbx_strand_id
1 'polypeptide(L)'
;MQYGHFDNENREYVIDRVDLPTSWTNYIGVKDMCAVLNHTAGGYIFYKSPEYHRITRFRPNGVPMDRPGHYVYLRDDESGDYWSVSWQPVGKPLDQAKYTCRHGMSYSVYECDYSDIFASQKMSVAMDDPVEIWDVRIKNNSDRTRKLSVFSYLEFSFHQIAMDNQNFQMSMYASGSSYEDGIIECDLFYEEFGYQFFTADFTPDSYDCLRDKFIGSYRTEDNPIGVENGHLSGSSELGNNHCGALHKQLVLKPGEEVRVIFLLGEGTRENGKKIRAKYANGPAADHVYEQLKVCWDKKINRLQIHTPDEGMNTLINTWTLYQAEVNIMFSRFASFIEVGGRTGLGYRDTSQGSMTVPHSNPEKCRQRIVELLRGLVKEGYGLHLFQPEWFDPEEKGKKPFKSPTVVPTPKLDDMIHGIEDTCSDDALWLVASINEYIKETGEFSFLDEIYTYADGGEGSVYEHMKRILDFSCRQVGEDGICKGLRADWNDCLNLGGGESAMEFYHALCPYYQNDKIEIREAEPYSYCQFVVGKDHTAFGRARHPFMTGTGGWAYYSATHYMLGIRPGMDALEIDPCIPKGWDGFTLTRQWRGAQYDITVENPEHVSKGVCQIFLDGALTEKIPVQEAGSTHKVRIVMGSTQDEKEEAK
;
A
#
# COMPACT_ATOMS: atom_id res chain seq x y z
N MET A 1 -13.04 18.47 13.85
CA MET A 1 -11.67 19.02 13.90
C MET A 1 -10.88 18.43 12.74
N GLN A 2 -10.16 19.29 12.01
CA GLN A 2 -9.30 18.92 10.90
C GLN A 2 -7.83 18.89 11.38
N TYR A 3 -7.08 17.89 10.93
CA TYR A 3 -5.65 17.71 11.28
C TYR A 3 -4.71 17.85 10.07
N GLY A 4 -5.27 18.00 8.87
CA GLY A 4 -4.51 18.09 7.63
C GLY A 4 -5.40 18.39 6.43
N HIS A 5 -4.80 18.45 5.24
CA HIS A 5 -5.48 18.78 4.01
C HIS A 5 -4.91 18.02 2.80
N PHE A 6 -5.73 17.90 1.76
CA PHE A 6 -5.30 17.38 0.47
C PHE A 6 -4.55 18.45 -0.30
N ASP A 7 -3.34 18.12 -0.76
CA ASP A 7 -2.56 18.89 -1.72
C ASP A 7 -2.67 18.18 -3.07
N ASN A 8 -3.70 18.55 -3.84
CA ASN A 8 -4.00 17.94 -5.13
C ASN A 8 -2.90 18.19 -6.18
N GLU A 9 -2.16 19.31 -6.07
CA GLU A 9 -1.08 19.65 -7.01
C GLU A 9 0.11 18.70 -6.84
N ASN A 10 0.50 18.44 -5.59
CA ASN A 10 1.61 17.53 -5.28
C ASN A 10 1.19 16.06 -5.14
N ARG A 11 -0.13 15.79 -5.14
CA ARG A 11 -0.74 14.47 -4.84
C ARG A 11 -0.27 13.95 -3.48
N GLU A 12 -0.33 14.84 -2.49
CA GLU A 12 0.04 14.56 -1.10
C GLU A 12 -1.14 14.82 -0.17
N TYR A 13 -1.15 14.13 0.95
CA TYR A 13 -1.98 14.50 2.10
C TYR A 13 -1.04 15.09 3.15
N VAL A 14 -1.27 16.35 3.51
CA VAL A 14 -0.44 17.11 4.44
C VAL A 14 -1.08 17.07 5.81
N ILE A 15 -0.37 16.53 6.79
CA ILE A 15 -0.73 16.45 8.21
C ILE A 15 -0.08 17.64 8.91
N ASP A 16 -0.87 18.70 9.13
CA ASP A 16 -0.43 19.94 9.78
C ASP A 16 -0.36 19.81 11.30
N ARG A 17 -1.06 18.83 11.87
CA ARG A 17 -1.07 18.51 13.30
C ARG A 17 -0.81 17.03 13.52
N VAL A 18 0.32 16.73 14.14
CA VAL A 18 0.80 15.36 14.36
C VAL A 18 0.27 14.71 15.63
N ASP A 19 -0.47 15.43 16.48
CA ASP A 19 -1.15 14.89 17.67
C ASP A 19 -2.48 14.20 17.31
N LEU A 20 -2.43 13.30 16.33
CA LEU A 20 -3.59 12.58 15.81
C LEU A 20 -4.24 11.65 16.84
N PRO A 21 -5.57 11.42 16.78
CA PRO A 21 -6.26 10.49 17.67
C PRO A 21 -5.89 9.02 17.43
N THR A 22 -5.35 8.69 16.26
CA THR A 22 -4.83 7.37 15.89
C THR A 22 -3.72 7.55 14.85
N SER A 23 -2.87 6.54 14.70
CA SER A 23 -1.86 6.55 13.65
C SER A 23 -2.46 6.55 12.26
N TRP A 24 -2.06 7.54 11.47
CA TRP A 24 -2.27 7.59 10.03
C TRP A 24 -1.06 7.06 9.30
N THR A 25 -1.28 6.10 8.40
CA THR A 25 -0.26 5.31 7.73
C THR A 25 -0.12 5.61 6.24
N ASN A 26 1.01 5.20 5.68
CA ASN A 26 1.29 5.16 4.26
C ASN A 26 2.09 3.91 3.88
N TYR A 27 2.05 3.53 2.60
CA TYR A 27 2.69 2.35 2.04
C TYR A 27 3.80 2.71 1.06
N ILE A 28 5.03 2.47 1.47
CA ILE A 28 6.23 2.85 0.73
C ILE A 28 6.80 1.62 0.02
N GLY A 29 6.92 1.68 -1.30
CA GLY A 29 7.35 0.56 -2.16
C GLY A 29 6.35 0.26 -3.27
N VAL A 30 6.85 -0.32 -4.36
CA VAL A 30 6.05 -0.65 -5.57
C VAL A 30 6.40 -2.02 -6.18
N LYS A 31 7.33 -2.77 -5.57
CA LYS A 31 7.76 -4.11 -6.01
C LYS A 31 7.76 -5.07 -4.81
N ASP A 32 8.87 -5.75 -4.56
CA ASP A 32 8.98 -6.79 -3.54
C ASP A 32 9.18 -6.24 -2.12
N MET A 33 9.80 -5.06 -1.98
CA MET A 33 10.02 -4.44 -0.68
C MET A 33 8.91 -3.43 -0.36
N CYS A 34 8.39 -3.47 0.88
CA CYS A 34 7.33 -2.59 1.34
C CYS A 34 7.54 -2.17 2.78
N ALA A 35 7.43 -0.88 3.05
CA ALA A 35 7.35 -0.32 4.40
C ALA A 35 5.95 0.23 4.68
N VAL A 36 5.43 -0.08 5.87
CA VAL A 36 4.17 0.46 6.41
C VAL A 36 4.54 1.42 7.52
N LEU A 37 4.43 2.72 7.27
CA LEU A 37 4.95 3.77 8.14
C LEU A 37 3.88 4.81 8.44
N ASN A 38 3.81 5.25 9.69
CA ASN A 38 2.86 6.27 10.12
C ASN A 38 3.42 7.70 9.99
N HIS A 39 2.57 8.68 10.24
CA HIS A 39 2.90 10.11 10.27
C HIS A 39 4.00 10.52 11.27
N THR A 40 4.45 9.63 12.15
CA THR A 40 5.54 9.85 13.10
C THR A 40 6.71 8.88 12.91
N ALA A 41 6.89 8.35 11.70
CA ALA A 41 7.95 7.39 11.33
C ALA A 41 7.98 6.07 12.12
N GLY A 42 6.92 5.76 12.87
CA GLY A 42 6.67 4.45 13.46
C GLY A 42 6.23 3.45 12.40
N GLY A 43 6.55 2.18 12.58
CA GLY A 43 6.15 1.12 11.65
C GLY A 43 7.29 0.16 11.30
N TYR A 44 7.15 -0.55 10.18
CA TYR A 44 8.06 -1.62 9.80
C TYR A 44 8.21 -1.79 8.30
N ILE A 45 9.24 -2.53 7.89
CA ILE A 45 9.51 -2.93 6.51
C ILE A 45 9.64 -4.45 6.37
N PHE A 46 9.25 -4.99 5.22
CA PHE A 46 9.37 -6.39 4.86
C PHE A 46 9.73 -6.55 3.38
N TYR A 47 10.21 -7.74 3.02
CA TYR A 47 10.55 -8.11 1.64
C TYR A 47 9.80 -9.36 1.20
N LYS A 48 8.92 -9.24 0.20
CA LYS A 48 8.01 -10.28 -0.31
C LYS A 48 6.98 -10.76 0.70
N SER A 49 7.40 -11.39 1.80
CA SER A 49 6.52 -11.95 2.82
C SER A 49 6.55 -11.12 4.11
N PRO A 50 5.42 -10.56 4.56
CA PRO A 50 5.37 -9.86 5.85
C PRO A 50 5.57 -10.80 7.03
N GLU A 51 5.13 -12.07 6.92
CA GLU A 51 5.19 -13.07 8.00
C GLU A 51 6.58 -13.68 8.18
N TYR A 52 7.26 -13.97 7.07
CA TYR A 52 8.51 -14.74 7.08
C TYR A 52 9.75 -13.95 6.66
N HIS A 53 9.58 -12.69 6.23
CA HIS A 53 10.69 -11.86 5.75
C HIS A 53 10.49 -10.39 6.18
N ARG A 54 10.23 -10.18 7.47
CA ARG A 54 10.18 -8.86 8.10
C ARG A 54 11.59 -8.37 8.42
N ILE A 55 11.91 -7.14 8.04
CA ILE A 55 13.26 -6.55 8.20
C ILE A 55 13.36 -5.75 9.51
N THR A 56 12.33 -4.97 9.86
CA THR A 56 12.29 -4.21 11.11
C THR A 56 11.11 -4.61 11.98
N ARG A 57 11.29 -4.57 13.30
CA ARG A 57 10.24 -4.97 14.25
C ARG A 57 9.08 -3.99 14.27
N PHE A 58 7.94 -4.47 14.76
CA PHE A 58 6.80 -3.65 15.13
C PHE A 58 6.12 -4.24 16.37
N ARG A 59 5.78 -3.40 17.35
CA ARG A 59 4.97 -3.79 18.51
C ARG A 59 3.55 -3.25 18.32
N PRO A 60 2.65 -4.06 17.73
CA PRO A 60 1.29 -3.62 17.45
C PRO A 60 0.50 -3.43 18.75
N ASN A 61 -0.42 -2.46 18.77
CA ASN A 61 -1.28 -2.19 19.92
C ASN A 61 -0.48 -2.01 21.25
N GLY A 62 0.75 -1.49 21.14
CA GLY A 62 1.65 -1.27 22.26
C GLY A 62 1.33 0.00 23.05
N VAL A 63 1.99 0.17 24.19
CA VAL A 63 1.99 1.42 24.97
C VAL A 63 3.45 1.82 25.24
N PRO A 64 3.94 2.93 24.68
CA PRO A 64 3.28 3.78 23.67
C PRO A 64 3.03 3.03 22.35
N MET A 65 2.02 3.49 21.61
CA MET A 65 1.62 2.88 20.33
C MET A 65 2.68 3.10 19.24
N ASP A 66 2.64 2.25 18.22
CA ASP A 66 3.29 2.48 16.92
C ASP A 66 4.82 2.57 16.96
N ARG A 67 5.44 1.73 17.79
CA ARG A 67 6.89 1.60 17.93
C ARG A 67 7.36 0.15 17.72
N PRO A 68 8.63 -0.09 17.38
CA PRO A 68 9.65 0.89 16.98
C PRO A 68 9.34 1.46 15.59
N GLY A 69 10.29 2.21 15.05
CA GLY A 69 10.16 2.90 13.77
C GLY A 69 11.52 3.28 13.22
N HIS A 70 11.49 4.12 12.18
CA HIS A 70 12.63 4.51 11.37
C HIS A 70 13.01 5.95 11.73
N TYR A 71 13.66 6.10 12.88
CA TYR A 71 13.81 7.39 13.55
C TYR A 71 15.14 8.07 13.24
N VAL A 72 15.07 9.39 13.07
CA VAL A 72 16.24 10.27 13.05
C VAL A 72 16.14 11.24 14.23
N TYR A 73 17.14 11.20 15.10
CA TYR A 73 17.30 12.12 16.22
C TYR A 73 18.32 13.18 15.87
N LEU A 74 18.02 14.41 16.27
CA LEU A 74 18.94 15.54 16.26
C LEU A 74 19.25 15.91 17.71
N ARG A 75 20.51 16.28 17.96
CA ARG A 75 20.98 16.76 19.24
C ARG A 75 21.81 18.01 19.03
N ASP A 76 21.55 19.06 19.80
CA ASP A 76 22.45 20.19 19.91
C ASP A 76 23.56 19.87 20.90
N ASP A 77 24.80 19.79 20.43
CA ASP A 77 25.91 19.30 21.24
C ASP A 77 26.40 20.27 22.31
N GLU A 78 26.05 21.55 22.18
CA GLU A 78 26.42 22.57 23.15
C GLU A 78 25.48 22.56 24.35
N SER A 79 24.19 22.36 24.12
CA SER A 79 23.16 22.31 25.18
C SER A 79 22.87 20.90 25.69
N GLY A 80 23.12 19.87 24.88
CA GLY A 80 22.70 18.49 25.13
C GLY A 80 21.22 18.22 24.86
N ASP A 81 20.45 19.21 24.41
CA ASP A 81 19.05 19.03 24.05
C ASP A 81 18.91 18.18 22.78
N TYR A 82 17.89 17.33 22.71
CA TYR A 82 17.64 16.46 21.56
C TYR A 82 16.15 16.30 21.24
N TRP A 83 15.87 15.99 19.98
CA TRP A 83 14.52 15.80 19.43
C TRP A 83 14.56 14.84 18.24
N SER A 84 13.41 14.26 17.86
CA SER A 84 13.28 13.51 16.61
C SER A 84 12.70 14.39 15.51
N VAL A 85 13.01 14.06 14.25
CA VAL A 85 12.44 14.73 13.06
C VAL A 85 10.94 14.45 12.93
N SER A 86 10.47 13.28 13.36
CA SER A 86 9.12 12.76 13.16
C SER A 86 8.13 13.00 14.33
N TRP A 87 8.36 14.01 15.17
CA TRP A 87 7.69 14.25 16.46
C TRP A 87 7.86 13.15 17.51
N GLN A 88 7.22 12.00 17.33
CA GLN A 88 7.56 10.79 18.10
C GLN A 88 8.89 10.23 17.55
N PRO A 89 9.69 9.54 18.36
CA PRO A 89 9.39 9.09 19.73
C PRO A 89 9.71 10.10 20.83
N VAL A 90 10.52 11.14 20.59
CA VAL A 90 10.93 12.08 21.67
C VAL A 90 9.76 12.93 22.16
N GLY A 91 8.86 13.33 21.26
CA GLY A 91 7.61 14.01 21.62
C GLY A 91 7.83 15.42 22.16
N LYS A 92 8.65 16.24 21.49
CA LYS A 92 8.83 17.65 21.89
C LYS A 92 7.48 18.37 22.00
N PRO A 93 7.31 19.28 22.97
CA PRO A 93 6.07 20.03 23.12
C PRO A 93 5.71 20.79 21.84
N LEU A 94 4.48 20.62 21.36
CA LEU A 94 4.00 21.20 20.09
C LEU A 94 3.80 22.72 20.15
N ASP A 95 3.87 23.32 21.34
CA ASP A 95 3.94 24.76 21.54
C ASP A 95 5.37 25.33 21.38
N GLN A 96 6.37 24.46 21.25
CA GLN A 96 7.78 24.82 21.08
C GLN A 96 8.37 24.36 19.74
N ALA A 97 7.89 23.22 19.23
CA ALA A 97 8.34 22.61 17.98
C ALA A 97 7.19 22.51 16.98
N LYS A 98 7.46 22.86 15.72
CA LYS A 98 6.51 22.69 14.62
C LYS A 98 6.84 21.41 13.87
N TYR A 99 5.83 20.56 13.69
CA TYR A 99 5.95 19.32 12.93
C TYR A 99 4.91 19.25 11.83
N THR A 100 5.31 18.71 10.68
CA THR A 100 4.42 18.39 9.56
C THR A 100 4.77 17.00 9.03
N CYS A 101 3.79 16.26 8.55
CA CYS A 101 4.03 15.06 7.75
C CYS A 101 3.30 15.17 6.40
N ARG A 102 3.94 14.71 5.32
CA ARG A 102 3.35 14.60 3.99
C ARG A 102 3.38 13.15 3.57
N HIS A 103 2.22 12.55 3.37
CA HIS A 103 2.10 11.24 2.74
C HIS A 103 1.86 11.44 1.25
N GLY A 104 2.73 10.88 0.42
CA GLY A 104 2.61 10.88 -1.04
C GLY A 104 2.61 9.46 -1.60
N MET A 105 2.59 9.36 -2.93
CA MET A 105 2.53 8.07 -3.62
C MET A 105 3.86 7.31 -3.47
N SER A 106 3.89 6.32 -2.56
CA SER A 106 5.09 5.53 -2.20
C SER A 106 6.26 6.34 -1.64
N TYR A 107 6.00 7.45 -0.96
CA TYR A 107 6.97 8.15 -0.11
C TYR A 107 6.26 8.89 1.03
N SER A 108 7.00 9.19 2.08
CA SER A 108 6.55 10.08 3.16
C SER A 108 7.63 11.09 3.51
N VAL A 109 7.25 12.31 3.87
CA VAL A 109 8.15 13.36 4.36
C VAL A 109 7.75 13.74 5.78
N TYR A 110 8.70 13.76 6.70
CA TYR A 110 8.52 14.35 8.03
C TYR A 110 9.34 15.62 8.11
N GLU A 111 8.77 16.67 8.67
CA GLU A 111 9.41 17.98 8.81
C GLU A 111 9.33 18.43 10.26
N CYS A 112 10.41 19.03 10.73
CA CYS A 112 10.55 19.57 12.07
C CYS A 112 11.23 20.95 11.99
N ASP A 113 10.64 21.94 12.64
CA ASP A 113 11.27 23.22 12.94
C ASP A 113 11.30 23.39 14.46
N TYR A 114 12.50 23.35 15.04
CA TYR A 114 12.70 23.49 16.48
C TYR A 114 14.05 24.12 16.78
N SER A 115 14.07 25.08 17.70
CA SER A 115 15.28 25.78 18.14
C SER A 115 16.11 26.33 16.97
N ASP A 116 15.44 26.94 15.97
CA ASP A 116 16.04 27.49 14.75
C ASP A 116 16.80 26.48 13.89
N ILE A 117 16.51 25.18 14.05
CA ILE A 117 16.97 24.11 13.16
C ILE A 117 15.76 23.57 12.43
N PHE A 118 15.79 23.70 11.10
CA PHE A 118 14.85 22.99 10.23
C PHE A 118 15.45 21.65 9.85
N ALA A 119 14.64 20.59 9.90
CA ALA A 119 15.01 19.28 9.42
C ALA A 119 13.86 18.61 8.68
N SER A 120 14.19 17.86 7.63
CA SER A 120 13.25 17.01 6.91
C SER A 120 13.81 15.61 6.73
N GLN A 121 12.99 14.57 6.90
CA GLN A 121 13.30 13.17 6.59
C GLN A 121 12.30 12.69 5.53
N LYS A 122 12.77 12.51 4.29
CA LYS A 122 12.00 11.90 3.21
C LYS A 122 12.35 10.43 3.09
N MET A 123 11.35 9.56 3.17
CA MET A 123 11.53 8.12 3.09
C MET A 123 10.88 7.55 1.84
N SER A 124 11.59 6.65 1.18
CA SER A 124 11.11 5.92 0.01
C SER A 124 11.80 4.55 -0.08
N VAL A 125 11.24 3.63 -0.86
CA VAL A 125 11.89 2.38 -1.23
C VAL A 125 12.28 2.47 -2.69
N ALA A 126 13.54 2.17 -2.99
CA ALA A 126 14.05 2.20 -4.35
C ALA A 126 13.31 1.19 -5.23
N MET A 127 13.03 1.55 -6.48
CA MET A 127 12.35 0.64 -7.41
C MET A 127 13.28 -0.49 -7.86
N ASP A 128 14.56 -0.21 -8.04
CA ASP A 128 15.50 -1.13 -8.70
C ASP A 128 16.50 -1.78 -7.74
N ASP A 129 16.45 -1.41 -6.46
CA ASP A 129 17.28 -2.01 -5.41
C ASP A 129 16.40 -2.35 -4.19
N PRO A 130 16.69 -3.43 -3.45
CA PRO A 130 15.99 -3.77 -2.21
C PRO A 130 16.51 -2.91 -1.04
N VAL A 131 16.30 -1.59 -1.14
CA VAL A 131 16.76 -0.61 -0.13
C VAL A 131 15.68 0.45 0.13
N GLU A 132 15.47 0.72 1.41
CA GLU A 132 14.78 1.91 1.90
C GLU A 132 15.79 3.05 2.10
N ILE A 133 15.43 4.23 1.61
CA ILE A 133 16.25 5.44 1.63
C ILE A 133 15.64 6.41 2.64
N TRP A 134 16.45 6.88 3.59
CA TRP A 134 16.07 7.97 4.49
C TRP A 134 16.92 9.20 4.12
N ASP A 135 16.33 10.09 3.34
CA ASP A 135 16.97 11.32 2.86
C ASP A 135 16.69 12.46 3.83
N VAL A 136 17.73 12.83 4.59
CA VAL A 136 17.63 13.79 5.68
C VAL A 136 18.31 15.09 5.29
N ARG A 137 17.58 16.20 5.39
CA ARG A 137 18.13 17.56 5.23
C ARG A 137 18.05 18.28 6.55
N ILE A 138 19.12 19.00 6.90
CA ILE A 138 19.22 19.75 8.16
C ILE A 138 19.77 21.12 7.82
N LYS A 139 19.05 22.16 8.23
CA LYS A 139 19.39 23.55 7.97
C LYS A 139 19.45 24.33 9.27
N ASN A 140 20.54 25.06 9.45
CA ASN A 140 20.68 26.01 10.54
C ASN A 140 20.06 27.35 10.16
N ASN A 141 18.88 27.65 10.70
CA ASN A 141 18.19 28.92 10.52
C ASN A 141 18.56 29.97 11.60
N SER A 142 19.41 29.61 12.56
CA SER A 142 19.88 30.56 13.58
C SER A 142 20.95 31.51 13.03
N ASP A 143 21.28 32.53 13.81
CA ASP A 143 22.33 33.52 13.51
C ASP A 143 23.73 33.11 14.00
N ARG A 144 23.85 31.92 14.60
CA ARG A 144 25.12 31.39 15.13
C ARG A 144 25.47 30.03 14.53
N THR A 145 26.76 29.67 14.60
CA THR A 145 27.19 28.31 14.25
C THR A 145 26.59 27.31 15.23
N ARG A 146 26.09 26.18 14.72
CA ARG A 146 25.48 25.10 15.51
C ARG A 146 26.30 23.83 15.36
N LYS A 147 26.56 23.16 16.48
CA LYS A 147 27.17 21.83 16.52
C LYS A 147 26.06 20.83 16.80
N LEU A 148 25.75 20.01 15.79
CA LEU A 148 24.63 19.10 15.85
C LEU A 148 25.13 17.66 15.67
N SER A 149 24.59 16.75 16.47
CA SER A 149 24.71 15.32 16.22
C SER A 149 23.43 14.79 15.60
N VAL A 150 23.57 13.93 14.60
CA VAL A 150 22.48 13.19 13.95
C VAL A 150 22.64 11.71 14.30
N PHE A 151 21.56 11.09 14.77
CA PHE A 151 21.50 9.67 15.08
C PHE A 151 20.36 9.02 14.31
N SER A 152 20.62 7.87 13.70
CA SER A 152 19.56 7.01 13.20
C SER A 152 19.19 5.93 14.21
N TYR A 153 17.99 5.36 14.07
CA TYR A 153 17.57 4.17 14.79
C TYR A 153 16.51 3.39 14.03
N LEU A 154 16.71 2.07 13.98
CA LEU A 154 15.71 1.05 13.69
C LEU A 154 15.99 -0.17 14.56
N GLU A 155 14.99 -1.00 14.83
CA GLU A 155 15.16 -2.30 15.51
C GLU A 155 15.01 -3.42 14.47
N PHE A 156 16.06 -4.23 14.28
CA PHE A 156 16.02 -5.34 13.33
C PHE A 156 15.08 -6.44 13.83
N SER A 157 14.29 -6.97 12.89
CA SER A 157 13.42 -8.12 13.12
C SER A 157 14.23 -9.42 13.04
N PHE A 158 13.77 -10.46 13.74
CA PHE A 158 14.27 -11.82 13.58
C PHE A 158 13.69 -12.54 12.36
N HIS A 159 13.30 -11.78 11.35
CA HIS A 159 12.71 -12.21 10.09
C HIS A 159 11.27 -12.71 10.16
N GLN A 160 10.99 -13.63 11.08
CA GLN A 160 9.66 -14.18 11.28
C GLN A 160 8.92 -13.42 12.38
N ILE A 161 7.68 -13.00 12.12
CA ILE A 161 6.86 -12.28 13.10
C ILE A 161 6.69 -13.07 14.39
N ALA A 162 6.47 -14.38 14.29
CA ALA A 162 6.37 -15.24 15.46
C ALA A 162 7.66 -15.24 16.31
N MET A 163 8.84 -15.07 15.71
CA MET A 163 10.11 -15.01 16.45
C MET A 163 10.33 -13.67 17.14
N ASP A 164 9.78 -12.58 16.58
CA ASP A 164 9.78 -11.26 17.22
C ASP A 164 8.84 -11.21 18.43
N ASN A 165 7.70 -11.92 18.36
CA ASN A 165 6.64 -11.83 19.37
C ASN A 165 6.76 -12.88 20.49
N GLN A 166 7.38 -14.02 20.21
CA GLN A 166 7.46 -15.15 21.13
C GLN A 166 8.73 -15.97 20.86
N ASN A 167 8.86 -17.10 21.58
CA ASN A 167 9.97 -18.03 21.39
C ASN A 167 11.36 -17.38 21.59
N PHE A 168 11.44 -16.37 22.47
CA PHE A 168 12.69 -15.67 22.80
C PHE A 168 13.80 -16.57 23.31
N GLN A 169 13.42 -17.72 23.89
CA GLN A 169 14.36 -18.76 24.23
C GLN A 169 15.21 -19.18 23.04
N MET A 170 14.72 -19.07 21.79
CA MET A 170 15.47 -19.33 20.56
C MET A 170 15.85 -18.06 19.80
N SER A 171 14.90 -17.14 19.62
CA SER A 171 15.12 -16.00 18.73
C SER A 171 16.23 -15.05 19.22
N MET A 172 16.45 -14.97 20.53
CA MET A 172 17.53 -14.18 21.14
C MET A 172 18.95 -14.71 20.85
N TYR A 173 19.12 -15.83 20.14
CA TYR A 173 20.42 -16.26 19.62
C TYR A 173 20.34 -16.67 18.15
N ALA A 174 19.29 -16.24 17.45
CA ALA A 174 19.07 -16.52 16.03
C ALA A 174 19.78 -15.54 15.09
N SER A 175 20.39 -14.48 15.63
CA SER A 175 21.04 -13.45 14.84
C SER A 175 22.23 -12.83 15.56
N GLY A 176 23.09 -12.15 14.80
CA GLY A 176 24.19 -11.37 15.33
C GLY A 176 24.43 -10.15 14.47
N SER A 177 24.97 -9.09 15.07
CA SER A 177 25.26 -7.85 14.35
C SER A 177 26.72 -7.44 14.51
N SER A 178 27.27 -6.87 13.45
CA SER A 178 28.63 -6.35 13.44
C SER A 178 28.73 -5.10 12.58
N TYR A 179 29.76 -4.28 12.84
CA TYR A 179 30.02 -3.05 12.11
C TYR A 179 31.41 -3.09 11.48
N GLU A 180 31.48 -2.79 10.19
CA GLU A 180 32.72 -2.57 9.46
C GLU A 180 32.42 -1.69 8.24
N ASP A 181 33.40 -0.92 7.75
CA ASP A 181 33.29 -0.13 6.52
C ASP A 181 32.13 0.88 6.47
N GLY A 182 31.65 1.34 7.63
CA GLY A 182 30.48 2.23 7.72
C GLY A 182 29.14 1.52 7.61
N ILE A 183 29.10 0.20 7.76
CA ILE A 183 27.93 -0.65 7.53
C ILE A 183 27.71 -1.55 8.75
N ILE A 184 26.52 -1.44 9.34
CA ILE A 184 26.00 -2.46 10.24
C ILE A 184 25.45 -3.60 9.38
N GLU A 185 25.90 -4.82 9.63
CA GLU A 185 25.34 -6.04 9.05
C GLU A 185 24.69 -6.85 10.17
N CYS A 186 23.46 -7.31 9.95
CA CYS A 186 22.75 -8.25 10.80
C CYS A 186 22.63 -9.59 10.06
N ASP A 187 23.27 -10.62 10.62
CA ASP A 187 23.28 -12.01 10.13
C ASP A 187 22.17 -12.80 10.84
N LEU A 188 21.32 -13.48 10.08
CA LEU A 188 20.26 -14.37 10.54
C LEU A 188 20.73 -15.83 10.44
N PHE A 189 21.29 -16.38 11.52
CA PHE A 189 22.04 -17.66 11.50
C PHE A 189 21.26 -18.89 11.01
N TYR A 190 19.93 -18.85 11.04
CA TYR A 190 19.07 -19.97 10.62
C TYR A 190 18.63 -19.87 9.15
N GLU A 191 19.13 -18.87 8.44
CA GLU A 191 18.87 -18.62 7.04
C GLU A 191 20.18 -18.44 6.31
N GLU A 192 20.52 -19.40 5.44
CA GLU A 192 21.83 -19.48 4.77
C GLU A 192 22.24 -18.20 4.00
N PHE A 193 21.25 -17.36 3.64
CA PHE A 193 21.44 -16.09 2.95
C PHE A 193 20.68 -14.92 3.61
N GLY A 194 20.23 -15.10 4.85
CA GLY A 194 19.47 -14.09 5.59
C GLY A 194 20.40 -13.03 6.16
N TYR A 195 20.58 -11.94 5.41
CA TYR A 195 21.40 -10.81 5.84
C TYR A 195 20.63 -9.52 5.62
N GLN A 196 20.79 -8.58 6.54
CA GLN A 196 20.27 -7.23 6.43
C GLN A 196 21.41 -6.26 6.71
N PHE A 197 21.37 -5.09 6.09
CA PHE A 197 22.38 -4.07 6.34
C PHE A 197 21.75 -2.71 6.61
N PHE A 198 22.47 -1.90 7.38
CA PHE A 198 22.16 -0.49 7.58
C PHE A 198 23.43 0.35 7.46
N THR A 199 23.37 1.38 6.62
CA THR A 199 24.53 2.23 6.31
C THR A 199 24.12 3.67 6.04
N ALA A 200 25.10 4.54 5.80
CA ALA A 200 24.89 5.92 5.45
C ALA A 200 25.88 6.39 4.38
N ASP A 201 25.54 7.47 3.67
CA ASP A 201 26.41 8.09 2.66
C ASP A 201 27.64 8.81 3.24
N PHE A 202 27.71 8.93 4.56
CA PHE A 202 28.86 9.45 5.31
C PHE A 202 29.60 8.35 6.05
N THR A 203 30.78 8.66 6.62
CA THR A 203 31.46 7.78 7.58
C THR A 203 30.99 8.13 9.00
N PRO A 204 30.30 7.20 9.70
CA PRO A 204 29.83 7.42 11.07
C PRO A 204 30.97 7.72 12.04
N ASP A 205 30.73 8.62 13.00
CA ASP A 205 31.67 8.93 14.08
C ASP A 205 31.54 7.93 15.24
N SER A 206 30.35 7.35 15.41
CA SER A 206 30.12 6.17 16.24
C SER A 206 28.88 5.40 15.78
N TYR A 207 28.70 4.20 16.31
CA TYR A 207 27.60 3.29 15.97
C TYR A 207 27.16 2.49 17.19
N ASP A 208 25.97 1.91 17.13
CA ASP A 208 25.54 0.84 18.02
C ASP A 208 24.73 -0.17 17.21
N CYS A 209 25.11 -1.44 17.34
CA CYS A 209 24.34 -2.53 16.75
C CYS A 209 23.40 -3.20 17.76
N LEU A 210 23.49 -2.87 19.06
CA LEU A 210 22.69 -3.47 20.12
C LEU A 210 21.64 -2.50 20.67
N ARG A 211 20.37 -2.91 20.62
CA ARG A 211 19.24 -2.10 21.08
C ARG A 211 19.44 -1.64 22.52
N ASP A 212 19.84 -2.55 23.40
CA ASP A 212 19.94 -2.28 24.84
C ASP A 212 21.12 -1.35 25.19
N LYS A 213 22.07 -1.16 24.26
CA LYS A 213 23.17 -0.19 24.39
C LYS A 213 22.77 1.18 23.87
N PHE A 214 22.07 1.24 22.74
CA PHE A 214 21.55 2.48 22.18
C PHE A 214 20.44 3.10 23.06
N ILE A 215 19.42 2.31 23.40
CA ILE A 215 18.28 2.75 24.22
C ILE A 215 18.72 2.91 25.68
N GLY A 216 19.45 1.94 26.22
CA GLY A 216 19.86 1.90 27.62
C GLY A 216 18.82 1.26 28.54
N SER A 217 19.26 0.83 29.72
CA SER A 217 18.38 0.19 30.69
C SER A 217 17.30 1.14 31.20
N TYR A 218 16.06 0.63 31.31
CA TYR A 218 14.89 1.36 31.81
C TYR A 218 14.55 2.63 31.01
N ARG A 219 14.85 2.63 29.71
CA ARG A 219 14.57 3.70 28.75
C ARG A 219 13.71 3.18 27.61
N THR A 220 13.17 4.08 26.80
CA THR A 220 12.49 3.74 25.55
C THR A 220 13.06 4.58 24.41
N GLU A 221 12.47 4.50 23.22
CA GLU A 221 12.89 5.33 22.09
C GLU A 221 12.70 6.84 22.32
N ASP A 222 11.93 7.24 23.34
CA ASP A 222 11.76 8.65 23.67
C ASP A 222 12.99 9.29 24.34
N ASN A 223 13.84 8.48 25.00
CA ASN A 223 15.02 8.95 25.71
C ASN A 223 16.25 8.04 25.60
N PRO A 224 16.74 7.71 24.38
CA PRO A 224 17.85 6.79 24.22
C PRO A 224 19.13 7.31 24.86
N ILE A 225 19.83 6.48 25.65
CA ILE A 225 21.07 6.87 26.32
C ILE A 225 22.17 7.27 25.33
N GLY A 226 22.22 6.64 24.15
CA GLY A 226 23.19 6.97 23.11
C GLY A 226 23.02 8.40 22.57
N VAL A 227 21.76 8.84 22.41
CA VAL A 227 21.42 10.19 21.97
C VAL A 227 21.67 11.19 23.10
N GLU A 228 21.23 10.90 24.33
CA GLU A 228 21.45 11.77 25.50
C GLU A 228 22.94 12.08 25.71
N ASN A 229 23.80 11.07 25.61
CA ASN A 229 25.25 11.19 25.75
C ASN A 229 25.93 11.92 24.59
N GLY A 230 25.30 12.02 23.42
CA GLY A 230 25.90 12.59 22.21
C GLY A 230 26.94 11.69 21.52
N HIS A 231 27.00 10.40 21.90
CA HIS A 231 27.93 9.44 21.31
C HIS A 231 27.45 7.99 21.56
N LEU A 232 27.59 7.14 20.55
CA LEU A 232 27.23 5.72 20.62
C LEU A 232 28.38 4.84 21.14
N SER A 233 28.06 3.67 21.68
CA SER A 233 29.01 2.87 22.46
C SER A 233 29.92 1.95 21.64
N GLY A 234 29.69 1.83 20.32
CA GLY A 234 30.44 0.92 19.44
C GLY A 234 30.03 -0.54 19.62
N SER A 235 28.79 -0.80 20.05
CA SER A 235 28.35 -2.13 20.43
C SER A 235 28.09 -3.07 19.24
N SER A 236 28.42 -4.34 19.42
CA SER A 236 28.15 -5.44 18.48
C SER A 236 28.23 -6.77 19.23
N GLU A 237 27.32 -7.70 18.98
CA GLU A 237 27.37 -9.03 19.59
C GLU A 237 26.60 -10.08 18.79
N LEU A 238 26.81 -11.35 19.13
CA LEU A 238 25.97 -12.45 18.67
C LEU A 238 24.85 -12.67 19.70
N GLY A 239 23.62 -12.75 19.22
CA GLY A 239 22.42 -12.84 20.04
C GLY A 239 21.91 -11.49 20.54
N ASN A 240 20.86 -11.54 21.37
CA ASN A 240 20.06 -10.43 21.86
C ASN A 240 19.32 -9.66 20.75
N ASN A 241 18.99 -8.39 21.01
CA ASN A 241 18.18 -7.54 20.14
C ASN A 241 19.06 -6.51 19.44
N HIS A 242 19.01 -6.51 18.11
CA HIS A 242 19.89 -5.68 17.29
C HIS A 242 19.18 -4.41 16.82
N CYS A 243 19.95 -3.36 16.61
CA CYS A 243 19.48 -2.10 16.05
C CYS A 243 20.42 -1.59 14.96
N GLY A 244 19.91 -0.76 14.08
CA GLY A 244 20.72 0.05 13.18
C GLY A 244 20.84 1.46 13.73
N ALA A 245 21.91 1.78 14.46
CA ALA A 245 22.18 3.13 14.95
C ALA A 245 23.53 3.64 14.47
N LEU A 246 23.50 4.70 13.67
CA LEU A 246 24.69 5.39 13.15
C LEU A 246 24.64 6.85 13.59
N HIS A 247 25.81 7.40 13.96
CA HIS A 247 25.94 8.76 14.47
C HIS A 247 26.92 9.59 13.65
N LYS A 248 26.58 10.87 13.42
CA LYS A 248 27.49 11.86 12.84
C LYS A 248 27.38 13.22 13.53
N GLN A 249 28.53 13.82 13.87
CA GLN A 249 28.63 15.22 14.26
C GLN A 249 28.78 16.12 13.03
N LEU A 250 28.05 17.23 13.07
CA LEU A 250 27.96 18.24 12.02
C LEU A 250 28.19 19.62 12.63
N VAL A 251 28.86 20.50 11.88
CA VAL A 251 29.05 21.90 12.26
C VAL A 251 28.44 22.75 11.15
N LEU A 252 27.33 23.41 11.44
CA LEU A 252 26.58 24.20 10.46
C LEU A 252 26.71 25.68 10.79
N LYS A 253 27.22 26.47 9.84
CA LYS A 253 27.21 27.93 9.91
C LYS A 253 25.77 28.47 9.79
N PRO A 254 25.51 29.74 10.16
CA PRO A 254 24.22 30.38 9.90
C PRO A 254 23.81 30.25 8.43
N GLY A 255 22.60 29.74 8.19
CA GLY A 255 22.03 29.51 6.86
C GLY A 255 22.53 28.29 6.11
N GLU A 256 23.51 27.54 6.65
CA GLU A 256 24.03 26.33 6.03
C GLU A 256 23.02 25.17 6.10
N GLU A 257 22.90 24.44 5.00
CA GLU A 257 22.12 23.20 4.89
C GLU A 257 23.05 22.05 4.53
N VAL A 258 22.83 20.90 5.17
CA VAL A 258 23.50 19.64 4.88
C VAL A 258 22.47 18.57 4.58
N ARG A 259 22.82 17.66 3.67
CA ARG A 259 22.05 16.47 3.32
C ARG A 259 22.83 15.24 3.75
N VAL A 260 22.17 14.30 4.41
CA VAL A 260 22.71 12.99 4.80
C VAL A 260 21.69 11.91 4.48
N ILE A 261 22.17 10.74 4.04
CA ILE A 261 21.30 9.66 3.58
C ILE A 261 21.60 8.39 4.34
N PHE A 262 20.58 7.81 4.97
CA PHE A 262 20.65 6.46 5.55
C PHE A 262 19.98 5.45 4.61
N LEU A 263 20.46 4.20 4.65
CA LEU A 263 20.10 3.15 3.72
C LEU A 263 19.91 1.84 4.49
N LEU A 264 18.67 1.35 4.56
CA LEU A 264 18.32 0.03 5.12
C LEU A 264 18.02 -0.91 3.97
N GLY A 265 18.71 -2.04 3.87
CA GLY A 265 18.47 -2.97 2.77
C GLY A 265 18.68 -4.43 3.12
N GLU A 266 18.27 -5.26 2.18
CA GLU A 266 18.44 -6.71 2.23
C GLU A 266 19.78 -7.12 1.59
N GLY A 267 20.50 -8.01 2.25
CA GLY A 267 21.74 -8.60 1.80
C GLY A 267 22.92 -8.34 2.72
N THR A 268 24.08 -8.84 2.28
CA THR A 268 25.34 -8.79 3.03
C THR A 268 25.94 -7.38 3.06
N ARG A 269 27.01 -7.20 3.83
CA ARG A 269 27.88 -6.03 3.84
C ARG A 269 28.40 -5.69 2.44
N GLU A 270 28.67 -6.67 1.60
CA GLU A 270 29.10 -6.44 0.21
C GLU A 270 27.97 -5.85 -0.66
N ASN A 271 26.71 -6.21 -0.39
CA ASN A 271 25.56 -5.52 -0.95
C ASN A 271 25.49 -4.08 -0.42
N GLY A 272 25.65 -3.91 0.90
CA GLY A 272 25.70 -2.61 1.56
C GLY A 272 26.76 -1.67 0.98
N LYS A 273 27.97 -2.15 0.67
CA LYS A 273 29.05 -1.37 0.02
C LYS A 273 28.62 -0.84 -1.35
N LYS A 274 28.00 -1.69 -2.17
CA LYS A 274 27.52 -1.31 -3.51
C LYS A 274 26.42 -0.26 -3.42
N ILE A 275 25.47 -0.47 -2.52
CA ILE A 275 24.34 0.44 -2.28
C ILE A 275 24.84 1.78 -1.74
N ARG A 276 25.70 1.77 -0.70
CA ARG A 276 26.33 2.98 -0.16
C ARG A 276 27.07 3.78 -1.23
N ALA A 277 27.84 3.13 -2.09
CA ALA A 277 28.56 3.79 -3.18
C ALA A 277 27.61 4.37 -4.24
N LYS A 278 26.54 3.64 -4.60
CA LYS A 278 25.54 4.09 -5.58
C LYS A 278 24.78 5.32 -5.10
N TYR A 279 24.37 5.34 -3.84
CA TYR A 279 23.55 6.40 -3.25
C TYR A 279 24.35 7.55 -2.62
N ALA A 280 25.69 7.49 -2.68
CA ALA A 280 26.55 8.54 -2.16
C ALA A 280 26.25 9.92 -2.78
N ASN A 281 26.22 10.95 -1.93
CA ASN A 281 26.03 12.37 -2.30
C ASN A 281 24.66 12.75 -2.86
N GLY A 282 23.71 11.81 -3.02
CA GLY A 282 22.31 12.12 -3.31
C GLY A 282 21.74 11.90 -4.72
N PRO A 283 22.48 12.00 -5.85
CA PRO A 283 21.86 11.91 -7.18
C PRO A 283 21.05 10.64 -7.46
N ALA A 284 21.49 9.47 -6.95
CA ALA A 284 20.72 8.25 -7.12
C ALA A 284 19.44 8.22 -6.28
N ALA A 285 19.43 8.87 -5.11
CA ALA A 285 18.20 9.04 -4.32
C ALA A 285 17.23 10.00 -5.01
N ASP A 286 17.74 11.09 -5.60
CA ASP A 286 16.93 12.02 -6.40
C ASP A 286 16.28 11.29 -7.60
N HIS A 287 17.05 10.44 -8.26
CA HIS A 287 16.55 9.61 -9.35
C HIS A 287 15.44 8.64 -8.90
N VAL A 288 15.51 8.06 -7.70
CA VAL A 288 14.43 7.21 -7.16
C VAL A 288 13.12 8.00 -7.05
N TYR A 289 13.15 9.26 -6.63
CA TYR A 289 11.94 10.09 -6.58
C TYR A 289 11.38 10.38 -7.97
N GLU A 290 12.24 10.63 -8.97
CA GLU A 290 11.83 10.78 -10.36
C GLU A 290 11.19 9.50 -10.89
N GLN A 291 11.79 8.33 -10.62
CA GLN A 291 11.26 7.04 -11.03
C GLN A 291 9.90 6.76 -10.39
N LEU A 292 9.74 7.00 -9.08
CA LEU A 292 8.47 6.83 -8.38
C LEU A 292 7.41 7.79 -8.94
N LYS A 293 7.77 9.04 -9.19
CA LYS A 293 6.87 10.01 -9.83
C LYS A 293 6.42 9.53 -11.20
N VAL A 294 7.34 9.12 -12.07
CA VAL A 294 7.00 8.58 -13.41
C VAL A 294 6.14 7.32 -13.31
N CYS A 295 6.44 6.42 -12.37
CA CYS A 295 5.69 5.20 -12.13
C CYS A 295 4.23 5.52 -11.77
N TRP A 296 4.01 6.40 -10.80
CA TRP A 296 2.67 6.79 -10.36
C TRP A 296 1.95 7.67 -11.36
N ASP A 297 2.64 8.61 -12.05
CA ASP A 297 2.05 9.40 -13.12
C ASP A 297 1.56 8.50 -14.27
N LYS A 298 2.34 7.48 -14.66
CA LYS A 298 1.92 6.51 -15.68
C LYS A 298 0.63 5.77 -15.30
N LYS A 299 0.49 5.39 -14.03
CA LYS A 299 -0.67 4.69 -13.47
C LYS A 299 -1.90 5.60 -13.40
N ILE A 300 -1.73 6.73 -12.73
CA ILE A 300 -2.78 7.71 -12.46
C ILE A 300 -3.34 8.31 -13.76
N ASN A 301 -2.48 8.64 -14.73
CA ASN A 301 -2.91 9.30 -15.97
C ASN A 301 -3.67 8.35 -16.94
N ARG A 302 -3.85 7.06 -16.60
CA ARG A 302 -4.69 6.12 -17.39
C ARG A 302 -6.19 6.45 -17.30
N LEU A 303 -6.60 7.11 -16.22
CA LEU A 303 -7.94 7.64 -16.04
C LEU A 303 -7.87 8.92 -15.20
N GLN A 304 -8.32 10.04 -15.75
CA GLN A 304 -8.51 11.29 -15.01
C GLN A 304 -9.91 11.79 -15.26
N ILE A 305 -10.61 12.18 -14.19
CA ILE A 305 -11.98 12.68 -14.22
C ILE A 305 -12.00 14.15 -13.78
N HIS A 306 -12.94 14.90 -14.31
CA HIS A 306 -13.26 16.24 -13.88
C HIS A 306 -14.79 16.37 -13.80
N THR A 307 -15.27 16.25 -12.58
CA THR A 307 -16.69 16.27 -12.23
C THR A 307 -17.01 17.50 -11.38
N PRO A 308 -18.30 17.86 -11.21
CA PRO A 308 -18.72 18.87 -10.24
C PRO A 308 -18.40 18.51 -8.76
N ASP A 309 -17.98 17.28 -8.46
CA ASP A 309 -17.71 16.79 -7.12
C ASP A 309 -16.19 16.71 -6.85
N GLU A 310 -15.68 17.65 -6.06
CA GLU A 310 -14.23 17.75 -5.81
C GLU A 310 -13.71 16.57 -4.97
N GLY A 311 -14.50 16.02 -4.06
CA GLY A 311 -14.12 14.83 -3.29
C GLY A 311 -13.91 13.62 -4.20
N MET A 312 -14.79 13.41 -5.17
CA MET A 312 -14.67 12.37 -6.18
C MET A 312 -13.45 12.63 -7.07
N ASN A 313 -13.22 13.86 -7.51
CA ASN A 313 -12.04 14.22 -8.30
C ASN A 313 -10.75 13.87 -7.54
N THR A 314 -10.59 14.36 -6.31
CA THR A 314 -9.41 14.09 -5.46
C THR A 314 -9.20 12.60 -5.23
N LEU A 315 -10.26 11.87 -4.88
CA LEU A 315 -10.15 10.45 -4.53
C LEU A 315 -9.94 9.55 -5.74
N ILE A 316 -10.74 9.68 -6.80
CA ILE A 316 -10.64 8.82 -7.98
C ILE A 316 -9.38 9.12 -8.77
N ASN A 317 -8.97 10.40 -8.90
CA ASN A 317 -7.75 10.75 -9.63
C ASN A 317 -6.48 10.39 -8.88
N THR A 318 -6.53 10.04 -7.59
CA THR A 318 -5.30 9.78 -6.81
C THR A 318 -5.51 8.71 -5.74
N TRP A 319 -6.22 9.02 -4.65
CA TRP A 319 -6.13 8.25 -3.40
C TRP A 319 -6.80 6.88 -3.43
N THR A 320 -7.96 6.77 -4.06
CA THR A 320 -8.69 5.50 -4.15
C THR A 320 -7.99 4.54 -5.12
N LEU A 321 -7.46 5.07 -6.23
CA LEU A 321 -6.60 4.30 -7.13
C LEU A 321 -5.33 3.83 -6.41
N TYR A 322 -4.67 4.73 -5.66
CA TYR A 322 -3.48 4.40 -4.88
C TYR A 322 -3.76 3.29 -3.85
N GLN A 323 -4.85 3.39 -3.10
CA GLN A 323 -5.26 2.34 -2.16
C GLN A 323 -5.50 0.99 -2.88
N ALA A 324 -6.21 1.00 -4.01
CA ALA A 324 -6.48 -0.22 -4.79
C ALA A 324 -5.19 -0.84 -5.39
N GLU A 325 -4.22 -0.01 -5.80
CA GLU A 325 -2.89 -0.43 -6.25
C GLU A 325 -2.05 -1.03 -5.12
N VAL A 326 -2.00 -0.37 -3.95
CA VAL A 326 -1.32 -0.89 -2.75
C VAL A 326 -1.87 -2.25 -2.37
N ASN A 327 -3.20 -2.38 -2.43
CA ASN A 327 -3.94 -3.60 -2.16
C ASN A 327 -3.59 -4.76 -3.10
N ILE A 328 -3.46 -4.53 -4.41
CA ILE A 328 -3.10 -5.60 -5.35
C ILE A 328 -1.59 -5.94 -5.28
N MET A 329 -0.75 -4.95 -4.97
CA MET A 329 0.69 -5.14 -4.81
C MET A 329 1.02 -5.93 -3.55
N PHE A 330 0.45 -5.56 -2.39
CA PHE A 330 0.85 -6.06 -1.07
C PHE A 330 -0.21 -6.91 -0.35
N SER A 331 -1.28 -7.32 -1.05
CA SER A 331 -2.35 -8.16 -0.51
C SER A 331 -3.11 -7.47 0.63
N ARG A 332 -3.44 -8.18 1.71
CA ARG A 332 -4.29 -7.73 2.82
C ARG A 332 -3.62 -7.87 4.19
N PHE A 333 -2.45 -8.51 4.27
CA PHE A 333 -1.90 -9.04 5.51
C PHE A 333 -0.68 -8.29 6.05
N ALA A 334 -0.58 -7.00 5.71
CA ALA A 334 0.45 -6.11 6.24
C ALA A 334 -0.15 -4.72 6.46
N SER A 335 -0.48 -4.39 7.70
CA SER A 335 -0.91 -3.06 8.14
C SER A 335 -0.57 -2.86 9.62
N PHE A 336 -1.06 -1.79 10.25
CA PHE A 336 -0.99 -1.67 11.72
C PHE A 336 -2.01 -2.55 12.45
N ILE A 337 -2.88 -3.24 11.72
CA ILE A 337 -3.89 -4.17 12.24
C ILE A 337 -3.52 -5.63 11.90
N GLU A 338 -3.18 -5.88 10.64
CA GLU A 338 -2.73 -7.18 10.15
C GLU A 338 -1.21 -7.26 10.27
N VAL A 339 -0.78 -7.82 11.40
CA VAL A 339 0.60 -7.72 11.94
C VAL A 339 1.20 -9.08 12.25
N GLY A 340 0.63 -10.15 11.70
CA GLY A 340 1.12 -11.53 11.85
C GLY A 340 0.04 -12.60 11.85
N GLY A 341 0.43 -13.83 11.52
CA GLY A 341 -0.43 -15.00 11.45
C GLY A 341 -0.90 -15.29 10.02
N ARG A 342 -1.94 -14.58 9.56
CA ARG A 342 -2.38 -14.71 8.16
C ARG A 342 -1.36 -14.06 7.23
N THR A 343 -1.07 -14.69 6.10
CA THR A 343 -0.18 -14.17 5.05
C THR A 343 -0.54 -14.80 3.70
N GLY A 344 0.01 -14.27 2.61
CA GLY A 344 -0.30 -14.71 1.26
C GLY A 344 -1.49 -13.98 0.65
N LEU A 345 -2.44 -14.72 0.10
CA LEU A 345 -3.58 -14.20 -0.66
C LEU A 345 -4.89 -14.79 -0.15
N GLY A 346 -5.82 -13.91 0.26
CA GLY A 346 -7.23 -14.28 0.38
C GLY A 346 -7.83 -14.42 -1.02
N TYR A 347 -8.49 -15.54 -1.31
CA TYR A 347 -8.91 -15.89 -2.67
C TYR A 347 -9.92 -14.88 -3.24
N ARG A 348 -11.03 -14.63 -2.54
CA ARG A 348 -11.99 -13.58 -2.92
C ARG A 348 -11.37 -12.19 -2.93
N ASP A 349 -10.51 -11.88 -1.95
CA ASP A 349 -9.98 -10.53 -1.76
C ASP A 349 -9.09 -10.12 -2.93
N THR A 350 -8.25 -11.07 -3.36
CA THR A 350 -7.31 -10.86 -4.45
C THR A 350 -8.01 -10.92 -5.80
N SER A 351 -9.02 -11.78 -5.96
CA SER A 351 -9.87 -11.83 -7.15
C SER A 351 -10.55 -10.46 -7.34
N GLN A 352 -11.32 -10.01 -6.35
CA GLN A 352 -11.97 -8.69 -6.39
C GLN A 352 -10.97 -7.54 -6.54
N GLY A 353 -9.77 -7.61 -5.95
CA GLY A 353 -8.73 -6.60 -6.19
C GLY A 353 -8.28 -6.56 -7.66
N SER A 354 -8.06 -7.73 -8.26
CA SER A 354 -7.50 -7.87 -9.62
C SER A 354 -8.41 -7.30 -10.71
N MET A 355 -9.73 -7.27 -10.49
CA MET A 355 -10.68 -6.69 -11.44
C MET A 355 -10.80 -5.16 -11.38
N THR A 356 -10.32 -4.51 -10.30
CA THR A 356 -10.61 -3.09 -10.04
C THR A 356 -9.62 -2.10 -10.67
N VAL A 357 -8.39 -2.55 -10.94
CA VAL A 357 -7.30 -1.70 -11.47
C VAL A 357 -6.51 -2.27 -12.66
N PRO A 358 -7.06 -3.17 -13.52
CA PRO A 358 -6.31 -3.71 -14.65
C PRO A 358 -5.90 -2.61 -15.66
N HIS A 359 -6.58 -1.45 -15.67
CA HIS A 359 -6.23 -0.33 -16.53
C HIS A 359 -4.93 0.37 -16.10
N SER A 360 -4.62 0.30 -14.81
CA SER A 360 -3.48 0.97 -14.18
C SER A 360 -2.29 0.02 -13.98
N ASN A 361 -2.55 -1.26 -13.70
CA ASN A 361 -1.54 -2.27 -13.44
C ASN A 361 -1.91 -3.64 -14.04
N PRO A 362 -2.05 -3.74 -15.37
CA PRO A 362 -2.45 -5.00 -16.00
C PRO A 362 -1.46 -6.13 -15.68
N GLU A 363 -0.16 -5.84 -15.60
CA GLU A 363 0.86 -6.84 -15.32
C GLU A 363 0.70 -7.46 -13.92
N LYS A 364 0.47 -6.64 -12.88
CA LYS A 364 0.25 -7.16 -11.53
C LYS A 364 -1.09 -7.87 -11.39
N CYS A 365 -2.15 -7.35 -12.01
CA CYS A 365 -3.46 -8.02 -12.04
C CYS A 365 -3.35 -9.40 -12.69
N ARG A 366 -2.66 -9.52 -13.83
CA ARG A 366 -2.39 -10.80 -14.49
C ARG A 366 -1.61 -11.75 -13.60
N GLN A 367 -0.55 -11.26 -12.94
CA GLN A 367 0.21 -12.07 -11.98
C GLN A 367 -0.72 -12.64 -10.88
N ARG A 368 -1.55 -11.80 -10.26
CA ARG A 368 -2.47 -12.22 -9.20
C ARG A 368 -3.52 -13.22 -9.70
N ILE A 369 -4.06 -13.03 -10.90
CA ILE A 369 -4.98 -13.99 -11.53
C ILE A 369 -4.29 -15.35 -11.73
N VAL A 370 -3.04 -15.37 -12.21
CA VAL A 370 -2.27 -16.62 -12.38
C VAL A 370 -2.01 -17.31 -11.04
N GLU A 371 -1.67 -16.56 -10.00
CA GLU A 371 -1.50 -17.10 -8.64
C GLU A 371 -2.81 -17.70 -8.12
N LEU A 372 -3.96 -17.07 -8.37
CA LEU A 372 -5.29 -17.57 -8.01
C LEU A 372 -5.68 -18.82 -8.80
N LEU A 373 -5.36 -18.88 -10.10
CA LEU A 373 -5.54 -20.08 -10.92
C LEU A 373 -4.76 -21.26 -10.33
N ARG A 374 -3.51 -21.02 -9.92
CA ARG A 374 -2.67 -22.02 -9.24
C ARG A 374 -3.19 -22.42 -7.86
N GLY A 375 -3.90 -21.53 -7.17
CA GLY A 375 -4.63 -21.79 -5.93
C GLY A 375 -6.01 -22.43 -6.11
N LEU A 376 -6.44 -22.76 -7.33
CA LEU A 376 -7.71 -23.45 -7.62
C LEU A 376 -7.51 -24.97 -7.58
N VAL A 377 -8.42 -25.72 -6.97
CA VAL A 377 -8.40 -27.19 -7.05
C VAL A 377 -9.19 -27.70 -8.26
N LYS A 378 -8.90 -28.93 -8.72
CA LYS A 378 -9.62 -29.58 -9.84
C LYS A 378 -11.13 -29.65 -9.67
N GLU A 379 -11.62 -29.73 -8.43
CA GLU A 379 -13.06 -29.74 -8.14
C GLU A 379 -13.74 -28.41 -8.49
N GLY A 380 -12.98 -27.29 -8.53
CA GLY A 380 -13.45 -25.98 -9.00
C GLY A 380 -13.64 -24.93 -7.91
N TYR A 381 -13.25 -25.20 -6.66
CA TYR A 381 -13.17 -24.17 -5.61
C TYR A 381 -11.74 -23.66 -5.42
N GLY A 382 -11.61 -22.46 -4.85
CA GLY A 382 -10.33 -21.84 -4.53
C GLY A 382 -9.90 -22.12 -3.10
N LEU A 383 -8.58 -22.17 -2.86
CA LEU A 383 -8.03 -22.19 -1.51
C LEU A 383 -8.30 -20.86 -0.81
N HIS A 384 -9.14 -20.84 0.22
CA HIS A 384 -9.64 -19.62 0.86
C HIS A 384 -8.53 -18.63 1.24
N LEU A 385 -7.43 -19.17 1.77
CA LEU A 385 -6.19 -18.46 2.06
C LEU A 385 -5.02 -19.36 1.68
N PHE A 386 -4.09 -18.85 0.86
CA PHE A 386 -2.90 -19.60 0.46
C PHE A 386 -1.72 -18.66 0.21
N GLN A 387 -0.51 -19.21 0.18
CA GLN A 387 0.69 -18.45 -0.21
C GLN A 387 1.04 -18.82 -1.66
N PRO A 388 1.19 -17.84 -2.57
CA PRO A 388 1.43 -18.11 -3.98
C PRO A 388 2.72 -18.91 -4.23
N GLU A 389 3.72 -18.74 -3.37
CA GLU A 389 5.02 -19.41 -3.46
C GLU A 389 4.92 -20.93 -3.32
N TRP A 390 3.86 -21.46 -2.69
CA TRP A 390 3.63 -22.90 -2.57
C TRP A 390 3.40 -23.57 -3.93
N PHE A 391 2.83 -22.82 -4.87
CA PHE A 391 2.43 -23.33 -6.18
C PHE A 391 3.25 -22.72 -7.32
N ASP A 392 4.22 -21.87 -7.02
CA ASP A 392 5.08 -21.26 -8.03
C ASP A 392 6.20 -22.24 -8.46
N PRO A 393 6.28 -22.63 -9.75
CA PRO A 393 7.33 -23.51 -10.24
C PRO A 393 8.74 -22.95 -10.02
N GLU A 394 8.91 -21.63 -10.02
CA GLU A 394 10.22 -20.98 -9.82
C GLU A 394 10.70 -21.02 -8.36
N GLU A 395 9.78 -21.17 -7.41
CA GLU A 395 10.07 -21.26 -5.97
C GLU A 395 10.42 -22.70 -5.54
N LYS A 396 10.15 -23.70 -6.39
CA LYS A 396 10.49 -25.11 -6.12
C LYS A 396 11.99 -25.30 -5.96
N GLY A 397 12.40 -25.75 -4.78
CA GLY A 397 13.78 -26.09 -4.47
C GLY A 397 14.55 -25.01 -3.69
N LYS A 398 13.91 -23.88 -3.35
CA LYS A 398 14.49 -22.95 -2.38
C LYS A 398 14.61 -23.61 -1.00
N LYS A 399 15.73 -23.33 -0.32
CA LYS A 399 16.00 -23.90 0.99
C LYS A 399 15.09 -23.24 2.03
N PRO A 400 14.32 -24.02 2.82
CA PRO A 400 13.49 -23.45 3.86
C PRO A 400 14.35 -22.91 5.00
N PHE A 401 13.75 -22.06 5.83
CA PHE A 401 14.25 -21.70 7.14
C PHE A 401 14.65 -22.96 7.93
N LYS A 402 15.88 -23.00 8.45
CA LYS A 402 16.37 -24.15 9.22
C LYS A 402 16.33 -23.84 10.71
N SER A 403 15.18 -24.11 11.32
CA SER A 403 15.08 -24.07 12.78
C SER A 403 16.07 -25.04 13.41
N PRO A 404 16.78 -24.65 14.48
CA PRO A 404 17.63 -25.57 15.25
C PRO A 404 16.79 -26.63 16.00
N THR A 405 15.48 -26.39 16.13
CA THR A 405 14.50 -27.32 16.68
C THR A 405 13.72 -28.00 15.56
N VAL A 406 13.34 -29.27 15.74
CA VAL A 406 12.50 -29.97 14.78
C VAL A 406 11.09 -29.35 14.81
N VAL A 407 10.80 -28.49 13.83
CA VAL A 407 9.45 -27.99 13.56
C VAL A 407 8.88 -28.84 12.43
N PRO A 408 7.73 -29.51 12.62
CA PRO A 408 7.05 -30.21 11.53
C PRO A 408 6.74 -29.21 10.41
N THR A 409 7.28 -29.44 9.21
CA THR A 409 6.85 -28.71 8.02
C THR A 409 5.56 -29.38 7.51
N PRO A 410 4.46 -28.63 7.33
CA PRO A 410 3.25 -29.17 6.70
C PRO A 410 3.60 -29.73 5.32
N LYS A 411 3.04 -30.89 4.96
CA LYS A 411 3.13 -31.36 3.57
C LYS A 411 2.22 -30.49 2.72
N LEU A 412 2.48 -30.42 1.41
CA LEU A 412 1.61 -29.69 0.48
C LEU A 412 0.15 -30.18 0.57
N ASP A 413 -0.06 -31.49 0.73
CA ASP A 413 -1.40 -32.06 0.92
C ASP A 413 -2.08 -31.56 2.21
N ASP A 414 -1.30 -31.17 3.24
CA ASP A 414 -1.83 -30.57 4.48
C ASP A 414 -2.14 -29.07 4.31
N MET A 415 -1.70 -28.45 3.21
CA MET A 415 -1.95 -27.04 2.86
C MET A 415 -3.20 -26.85 1.98
N ILE A 416 -3.72 -27.94 1.40
CA ILE A 416 -4.92 -27.95 0.56
C ILE A 416 -6.10 -28.37 1.43
N HIS A 417 -7.04 -27.46 1.66
CA HIS A 417 -8.21 -27.74 2.50
C HIS A 417 -9.30 -28.51 1.75
N GLY A 418 -10.16 -29.20 2.50
CA GLY A 418 -11.34 -29.89 1.98
C GLY A 418 -12.55 -28.99 1.76
N ILE A 419 -13.68 -29.59 1.38
CA ILE A 419 -14.95 -28.89 1.09
C ILE A 419 -15.56 -28.22 2.33
N GLU A 420 -15.23 -28.71 3.51
CA GLU A 420 -15.68 -28.22 4.81
C GLU A 420 -15.20 -26.80 5.13
N ASP A 421 -14.05 -26.41 4.58
CA ASP A 421 -13.44 -25.08 4.76
C ASP A 421 -13.62 -24.19 3.52
N THR A 422 -14.22 -24.73 2.45
CA THR A 422 -14.53 -23.97 1.24
C THR A 422 -15.62 -22.95 1.48
N CYS A 423 -15.35 -21.69 1.16
CA CYS A 423 -16.38 -20.66 1.06
C CYS A 423 -16.91 -20.58 -0.37
N SER A 424 -18.23 -20.44 -0.50
CA SER A 424 -18.95 -20.69 -1.76
C SER A 424 -18.70 -19.66 -2.86
N ASP A 425 -18.38 -18.42 -2.51
CA ASP A 425 -18.19 -17.31 -3.45
C ASP A 425 -16.74 -17.15 -3.95
N ASP A 426 -15.75 -17.69 -3.24
CA ASP A 426 -14.32 -17.42 -3.47
C ASP A 426 -13.93 -17.49 -4.95
N ALA A 427 -14.22 -18.63 -5.57
CA ALA A 427 -13.77 -18.90 -6.93
C ALA A 427 -14.56 -18.14 -8.00
N LEU A 428 -15.83 -17.81 -7.76
CA LEU A 428 -16.67 -17.12 -8.76
C LEU A 428 -16.14 -15.73 -9.11
N TRP A 429 -15.54 -15.04 -8.14
CA TRP A 429 -14.89 -13.74 -8.35
C TRP A 429 -13.73 -13.80 -9.35
N LEU A 430 -13.03 -14.94 -9.46
CA LEU A 430 -11.94 -15.10 -10.42
C LEU A 430 -12.46 -15.07 -11.86
N VAL A 431 -13.65 -15.60 -12.13
CA VAL A 431 -14.31 -15.54 -13.45
C VAL A 431 -14.56 -14.09 -13.85
N ALA A 432 -15.09 -13.27 -12.94
CA ALA A 432 -15.28 -11.84 -13.16
C ALA A 432 -13.94 -11.14 -13.43
N SER A 433 -12.91 -11.48 -12.66
CA SER A 433 -11.57 -10.88 -12.77
C SER A 433 -10.90 -11.16 -14.11
N ILE A 434 -10.97 -12.40 -14.60
CA ILE A 434 -10.45 -12.77 -15.93
C ILE A 434 -11.20 -12.01 -17.02
N ASN A 435 -12.53 -11.89 -16.91
CA ASN A 435 -13.32 -11.13 -17.88
C ASN A 435 -12.94 -9.65 -17.91
N GLU A 436 -12.85 -8.99 -16.76
CA GLU A 436 -12.45 -7.58 -16.69
C GLU A 436 -11.02 -7.37 -17.20
N TYR A 437 -10.10 -8.29 -16.89
CA TYR A 437 -8.74 -8.27 -17.42
C TYR A 437 -8.72 -8.34 -18.95
N ILE A 438 -9.47 -9.26 -19.56
CA ILE A 438 -9.51 -9.41 -21.02
C ILE A 438 -10.20 -8.23 -21.70
N LYS A 439 -11.30 -7.73 -21.13
CA LYS A 439 -11.97 -6.50 -21.62
C LYS A 439 -11.00 -5.32 -21.61
N GLU A 440 -10.24 -5.17 -20.54
CA GLU A 440 -9.27 -4.08 -20.41
C GLU A 440 -8.10 -4.22 -21.40
N THR A 441 -7.46 -5.38 -21.46
CA THR A 441 -6.20 -5.56 -22.19
C THR A 441 -6.37 -6.02 -23.64
N GLY A 442 -7.45 -6.72 -23.96
CA GLY A 442 -7.63 -7.42 -25.23
C GLY A 442 -6.79 -8.71 -25.37
N GLU A 443 -6.17 -9.20 -24.29
CA GLU A 443 -5.32 -10.41 -24.30
C GLU A 443 -6.16 -11.71 -24.32
N PHE A 444 -6.89 -11.96 -25.40
CA PHE A 444 -7.74 -13.17 -25.52
C PHE A 444 -6.94 -14.46 -25.47
N SER A 445 -5.69 -14.46 -25.94
CA SER A 445 -4.79 -15.63 -25.88
C SER A 445 -4.54 -16.12 -24.46
N PHE A 446 -4.76 -15.28 -23.45
CA PHE A 446 -4.65 -15.68 -22.05
C PHE A 446 -5.60 -16.84 -21.70
N LEU A 447 -6.75 -16.94 -22.37
CA LEU A 447 -7.73 -18.02 -22.15
C LEU A 447 -7.18 -19.41 -22.50
N ASP A 448 -6.21 -19.48 -23.41
CA ASP A 448 -5.62 -20.72 -23.91
C ASP A 448 -4.39 -21.17 -23.10
N GLU A 449 -3.86 -20.30 -22.23
CA GLU A 449 -2.67 -20.60 -21.45
C GLU A 449 -2.94 -21.67 -20.39
N ILE A 450 -1.98 -22.58 -20.21
CA ILE A 450 -2.09 -23.74 -19.32
C ILE A 450 -1.45 -23.43 -17.97
N TYR A 451 -2.20 -23.65 -16.90
CA TYR A 451 -1.75 -23.52 -15.53
C TYR A 451 -2.12 -24.76 -14.70
N THR A 452 -1.35 -25.01 -13.63
CA THR A 452 -1.56 -26.14 -12.72
C THR A 452 -2.68 -25.85 -11.73
N TYR A 453 -3.42 -26.88 -11.32
CA TYR A 453 -4.30 -26.81 -10.14
C TYR A 453 -3.49 -27.05 -8.86
N ALA A 454 -4.00 -26.54 -7.73
CA ALA A 454 -3.37 -26.69 -6.41
C ALA A 454 -3.19 -28.16 -6.01
N ASP A 455 -4.18 -29.02 -6.30
CA ASP A 455 -4.19 -30.46 -6.01
C ASP A 455 -3.66 -31.32 -7.17
N GLY A 456 -2.91 -30.70 -8.10
CA GLY A 456 -2.24 -31.35 -9.21
C GLY A 456 -3.08 -31.52 -10.48
N GLY A 457 -2.40 -31.75 -11.61
CA GLY A 457 -2.96 -31.63 -12.95
C GLY A 457 -2.91 -30.19 -13.46
N GLU A 458 -3.36 -29.97 -14.70
CA GLU A 458 -3.34 -28.66 -15.35
C GLU A 458 -4.52 -28.49 -16.30
N GLY A 459 -4.80 -27.26 -16.70
CA GLY A 459 -5.81 -26.92 -17.69
C GLY A 459 -5.64 -25.49 -18.20
N SER A 460 -6.32 -25.16 -19.29
CA SER A 460 -6.31 -23.78 -19.76
C SER A 460 -7.03 -22.86 -18.77
N VAL A 461 -6.77 -21.55 -18.84
CA VAL A 461 -7.53 -20.54 -18.08
C VAL A 461 -9.04 -20.70 -18.31
N TYR A 462 -9.46 -20.97 -19.56
CA TYR A 462 -10.86 -21.24 -19.87
C TYR A 462 -11.42 -22.49 -19.18
N GLU A 463 -10.65 -23.58 -19.11
CA GLU A 463 -11.07 -24.79 -18.38
C GLU A 463 -11.12 -24.56 -16.86
N HIS A 464 -10.26 -23.72 -16.29
CA HIS A 464 -10.37 -23.29 -14.89
C HIS A 464 -11.69 -22.55 -14.66
N MET A 465 -12.03 -21.57 -15.51
CA MET A 465 -13.31 -20.84 -15.42
C MET A 465 -14.52 -21.78 -15.48
N LYS A 466 -14.50 -22.76 -16.40
CA LYS A 466 -15.57 -23.76 -16.51
C LYS A 466 -15.71 -24.59 -15.24
N ARG A 467 -14.60 -25.06 -14.66
CA ARG A 467 -14.64 -25.82 -13.40
C ARG A 467 -15.27 -25.02 -12.26
N ILE A 468 -14.99 -23.73 -12.17
CA ILE A 468 -15.58 -22.82 -11.18
C ILE A 468 -17.10 -22.73 -11.34
N LEU A 469 -17.55 -22.52 -12.58
CA LEU A 469 -18.99 -22.44 -12.89
C LEU A 469 -19.68 -23.78 -12.62
N ASP A 470 -19.08 -24.89 -13.08
CA ASP A 470 -19.62 -26.23 -12.88
C ASP A 470 -19.66 -26.59 -11.39
N PHE A 471 -18.68 -26.18 -10.59
CA PHE A 471 -18.68 -26.37 -9.13
C PHE A 471 -19.90 -25.69 -8.49
N SER A 472 -20.14 -24.43 -8.80
CA SER A 472 -21.28 -23.68 -8.26
C SER A 472 -22.62 -24.29 -8.70
N CYS A 473 -22.73 -24.75 -9.95
CA CYS A 473 -23.89 -25.49 -10.47
C CYS A 473 -24.11 -26.83 -9.74
N ARG A 474 -23.05 -27.52 -9.30
CA ARG A 474 -23.14 -28.75 -8.50
C ARG A 474 -23.49 -28.45 -7.04
N GLN A 475 -23.07 -27.31 -6.50
CA GLN A 475 -23.28 -26.90 -5.11
C GLN A 475 -24.56 -26.09 -4.91
N VAL A 476 -25.70 -26.63 -5.36
CA VAL A 476 -27.03 -26.03 -5.14
C VAL A 476 -27.88 -26.86 -4.18
N GLY A 477 -28.81 -26.22 -3.48
CA GLY A 477 -29.88 -26.86 -2.72
C GLY A 477 -30.97 -27.44 -3.62
N GLU A 478 -31.99 -28.07 -3.03
CA GLU A 478 -33.11 -28.66 -3.76
C GLU A 478 -33.87 -27.63 -4.62
N ASP A 479 -33.88 -26.36 -4.21
CA ASP A 479 -34.52 -25.25 -4.91
C ASP A 479 -33.64 -24.60 -6.00
N GLY A 480 -32.44 -25.11 -6.25
CA GLY A 480 -31.52 -24.58 -7.25
C GLY A 480 -30.74 -23.33 -6.83
N ILE A 481 -30.81 -22.94 -5.56
CA ILE A 481 -30.01 -21.85 -4.97
C ILE A 481 -28.65 -22.38 -4.51
N CYS A 482 -27.56 -21.65 -4.77
CA CYS A 482 -26.23 -22.03 -4.31
C CYS A 482 -26.18 -22.22 -2.79
N LYS A 483 -25.49 -23.28 -2.34
CA LYS A 483 -25.19 -23.52 -0.94
C LYS A 483 -24.13 -22.51 -0.47
N GLY A 484 -24.29 -21.98 0.74
CA GLY A 484 -23.28 -21.12 1.37
C GLY A 484 -21.98 -21.84 1.76
N LEU A 485 -21.96 -23.17 1.80
CA LEU A 485 -20.83 -23.99 2.30
C LEU A 485 -20.34 -23.50 3.67
N ARG A 486 -19.04 -23.21 3.85
CA ARG A 486 -18.49 -22.68 5.11
C ARG A 486 -18.97 -21.26 5.42
N ALA A 487 -19.09 -20.42 4.39
CA ALA A 487 -19.56 -19.04 4.39
C ALA A 487 -19.71 -18.51 2.94
N ASP A 488 -20.44 -17.41 2.76
CA ASP A 488 -20.48 -16.57 1.55
C ASP A 488 -19.95 -15.15 1.85
N TRP A 489 -20.31 -14.15 1.04
CA TRP A 489 -19.81 -12.76 1.11
C TRP A 489 -20.57 -11.81 2.07
N ASN A 490 -21.85 -12.12 2.34
CA ASN A 490 -22.94 -11.32 2.93
C ASN A 490 -22.61 -10.10 3.84
N ASP A 491 -23.30 -8.93 3.80
CA ASP A 491 -24.41 -8.36 2.98
C ASP A 491 -24.54 -6.84 3.21
N CYS A 492 -25.30 -6.16 2.32
CA CYS A 492 -26.51 -5.36 2.64
C CYS A 492 -26.58 -3.99 1.92
N LEU A 493 -26.77 -3.96 0.59
CA LEU A 493 -27.38 -2.79 -0.04
C LEU A 493 -27.87 -3.06 -1.48
N ASN A 494 -29.16 -2.80 -1.74
CA ASN A 494 -29.74 -2.74 -3.08
C ASN A 494 -30.59 -1.48 -3.20
N LEU A 495 -30.03 -0.40 -3.75
CA LEU A 495 -30.78 0.83 -4.02
C LEU A 495 -30.45 1.34 -5.43
N GLY A 496 -31.48 1.73 -6.18
CA GLY A 496 -31.35 2.26 -7.55
C GLY A 496 -31.40 3.79 -7.60
N GLY A 497 -30.84 4.37 -8.67
CA GLY A 497 -30.88 5.81 -8.97
C GLY A 497 -29.56 6.56 -8.69
N GLY A 498 -29.26 7.57 -9.50
CA GLY A 498 -28.00 8.34 -9.43
C GLY A 498 -27.82 9.17 -8.16
N GLU A 499 -28.90 9.76 -7.63
CA GLU A 499 -28.86 10.49 -6.35
C GLU A 499 -28.48 9.56 -5.19
N SER A 500 -29.13 8.39 -5.10
CA SER A 500 -28.80 7.36 -4.12
C SER A 500 -27.33 6.96 -4.21
N ALA A 501 -26.82 6.72 -5.42
CA ALA A 501 -25.43 6.34 -5.64
C ALA A 501 -24.44 7.40 -5.12
N MET A 502 -24.71 8.69 -5.35
CA MET A 502 -23.88 9.77 -4.82
C MET A 502 -23.99 9.94 -3.31
N GLU A 503 -25.20 9.83 -2.73
CA GLU A 503 -25.36 9.87 -1.27
C GLU A 503 -24.56 8.74 -0.59
N PHE A 504 -24.56 7.53 -1.15
CA PHE A 504 -23.74 6.43 -0.65
C PHE A 504 -22.25 6.68 -0.80
N TYR A 505 -21.84 7.18 -1.97
CA TYR A 505 -20.46 7.57 -2.20
C TYR A 505 -20.03 8.58 -1.14
N HIS A 506 -20.80 9.66 -0.92
CA HIS A 506 -20.52 10.68 0.10
C HIS A 506 -20.47 10.13 1.51
N ALA A 507 -21.38 9.22 1.88
CA ALA A 507 -21.43 8.65 3.22
C ALA A 507 -20.18 7.82 3.57
N LEU A 508 -19.61 7.11 2.59
CA LEU A 508 -18.43 6.27 2.76
C LEU A 508 -17.12 6.98 2.43
N CYS A 509 -17.20 8.05 1.61
CA CYS A 509 -16.07 8.78 1.08
C CYS A 509 -15.28 9.48 2.21
N PRO A 510 -14.00 9.11 2.40
CA PRO A 510 -13.21 9.61 3.53
C PRO A 510 -12.88 11.12 3.39
N TYR A 511 -12.88 11.66 2.17
CA TYR A 511 -12.69 13.09 1.91
C TYR A 511 -13.72 13.96 2.64
N TYR A 512 -14.99 13.58 2.62
CA TYR A 512 -16.10 14.32 3.25
C TYR A 512 -16.15 14.19 4.78
N GLN A 513 -15.17 13.49 5.37
CA GLN A 513 -15.04 13.29 6.80
C GLN A 513 -13.75 13.91 7.36
N ASN A 514 -12.98 14.62 6.53
CA ASN A 514 -11.72 15.26 6.92
C ASN A 514 -11.87 16.37 7.98
N ASP A 515 -13.07 16.95 8.09
CA ASP A 515 -13.38 17.99 9.06
C ASP A 515 -13.87 17.43 10.43
N LYS A 516 -14.01 16.09 10.55
CA LYS A 516 -14.61 15.39 11.71
C LYS A 516 -13.72 14.25 12.23
N ILE A 517 -12.40 14.46 12.26
CA ILE A 517 -11.40 13.44 12.65
C ILE A 517 -11.54 12.97 14.10
N GLU A 518 -12.05 13.81 15.00
CA GLU A 518 -12.42 13.42 16.37
C GLU A 518 -13.53 12.35 16.44
N ILE A 519 -14.30 12.18 15.36
CA ILE A 519 -15.29 11.10 15.22
C ILE A 519 -14.68 9.97 14.38
N ARG A 520 -14.21 10.27 13.17
CA ARG A 520 -13.71 9.27 12.21
C ARG A 520 -12.48 8.54 12.73
N GLU A 521 -11.58 9.27 13.38
CA GLU A 521 -10.23 8.91 13.83
C GLU A 521 -9.28 8.50 12.69
N ALA A 522 -9.63 7.51 11.87
CA ALA A 522 -8.78 6.98 10.79
C ALA A 522 -8.53 7.97 9.64
N GLU A 523 -7.59 7.61 8.77
CA GLU A 523 -7.08 8.38 7.64
C GLU A 523 -8.23 8.93 6.78
N PRO A 524 -8.27 10.25 6.48
CA PRO A 524 -9.28 10.85 5.60
C PRO A 524 -8.99 10.63 4.11
N TYR A 525 -7.85 10.03 3.77
CA TYR A 525 -7.43 9.70 2.40
C TYR A 525 -7.50 8.20 2.08
N SER A 526 -8.06 7.37 2.98
CA SER A 526 -8.15 5.92 2.80
C SER A 526 -9.52 5.40 3.23
N TYR A 527 -10.11 4.50 2.45
CA TYR A 527 -11.28 3.75 2.90
C TYR A 527 -10.90 2.77 4.01
N CYS A 528 -11.85 2.52 4.89
CA CYS A 528 -11.73 1.60 6.01
C CYS A 528 -12.59 0.35 5.80
N GLN A 529 -12.24 -0.75 6.45
CA GLN A 529 -13.04 -1.98 6.40
C GLN A 529 -14.47 -1.75 6.91
N PHE A 530 -14.63 -0.97 7.97
CA PHE A 530 -15.94 -0.59 8.47
C PHE A 530 -15.93 0.77 9.16
N VAL A 531 -17.12 1.35 9.24
CA VAL A 531 -17.45 2.50 10.09
C VAL A 531 -18.48 2.02 11.10
N VAL A 532 -18.26 2.36 12.37
CA VAL A 532 -19.12 1.93 13.48
C VAL A 532 -20.55 2.44 13.26
N GLY A 533 -21.51 1.52 13.23
CA GLY A 533 -22.93 1.80 13.00
C GLY A 533 -23.66 2.45 14.18
N LYS A 534 -24.87 2.97 13.93
CA LYS A 534 -25.65 3.81 14.86
C LYS A 534 -26.02 3.15 16.19
N ASP A 535 -26.01 1.82 16.24
CA ASP A 535 -26.36 1.06 17.44
C ASP A 535 -25.21 0.97 18.46
N HIS A 536 -24.02 1.46 18.09
CA HIS A 536 -22.82 1.44 18.94
C HIS A 536 -22.45 2.85 19.43
N THR A 537 -21.92 2.94 20.66
CA THR A 537 -21.62 4.22 21.33
C THR A 537 -20.52 5.05 20.66
N ALA A 538 -19.63 4.40 19.92
CA ALA A 538 -18.59 5.02 19.10
C ALA A 538 -19.04 5.27 17.63
N PHE A 539 -20.33 5.55 17.40
CA PHE A 539 -20.89 5.79 16.07
C PHE A 539 -20.04 6.75 15.23
N GLY A 540 -19.78 6.39 13.97
CA GLY A 540 -19.00 7.18 13.02
C GLY A 540 -17.49 6.94 13.05
N ARG A 541 -16.97 6.22 14.06
CA ARG A 541 -15.56 5.83 14.13
C ARG A 541 -15.20 4.82 13.03
N ALA A 542 -14.15 5.10 12.27
CA ALA A 542 -13.66 4.24 11.21
C ALA A 542 -12.48 3.37 11.69
N ARG A 543 -12.39 2.13 11.18
CA ARG A 543 -11.37 1.14 11.59
C ARG A 543 -10.86 0.30 10.43
N HIS A 544 -9.58 -0.06 10.53
CA HIS A 544 -8.84 -0.89 9.57
C HIS A 544 -8.74 -0.21 8.19
N PRO A 545 -7.98 0.89 8.10
CA PRO A 545 -7.70 1.60 6.85
C PRO A 545 -6.85 0.76 5.89
N PHE A 546 -6.74 1.21 4.64
CA PHE A 546 -5.93 0.61 3.57
C PHE A 546 -6.33 -0.81 3.15
N MET A 547 -6.08 -1.82 3.98
CA MET A 547 -6.17 -3.24 3.63
C MET A 547 -7.62 -3.76 3.64
N THR A 548 -8.43 -3.22 2.74
CA THR A 548 -9.84 -3.56 2.58
C THR A 548 -10.25 -3.58 1.10
N GLY A 549 -11.15 -4.48 0.72
CA GLY A 549 -11.76 -4.49 -0.61
C GLY A 549 -12.53 -3.19 -0.95
N THR A 550 -12.90 -2.39 0.05
CA THR A 550 -13.68 -1.14 -0.15
C THR A 550 -12.98 -0.16 -1.08
N GLY A 551 -11.65 0.00 -1.01
CA GLY A 551 -10.93 0.92 -1.92
C GLY A 551 -11.09 0.52 -3.39
N GLY A 552 -10.86 -0.76 -3.71
CA GLY A 552 -11.05 -1.30 -5.05
C GLY A 552 -12.50 -1.21 -5.53
N TRP A 553 -13.47 -1.61 -4.70
CA TRP A 553 -14.89 -1.55 -5.05
C TRP A 553 -15.43 -0.13 -5.18
N ALA A 554 -14.99 0.81 -4.35
CA ALA A 554 -15.35 2.21 -4.48
C ALA A 554 -14.81 2.78 -5.80
N TYR A 555 -13.57 2.44 -6.17
CA TYR A 555 -12.99 2.82 -7.45
C TYR A 555 -13.78 2.23 -8.62
N TYR A 556 -14.04 0.92 -8.59
CA TYR A 556 -14.77 0.22 -9.65
C TYR A 556 -16.20 0.74 -9.79
N SER A 557 -16.93 0.93 -8.68
CA SER A 557 -18.30 1.45 -8.68
C SER A 557 -18.36 2.88 -9.24
N ALA A 558 -17.49 3.77 -8.77
CA ALA A 558 -17.45 5.15 -9.23
C ALA A 558 -17.10 5.23 -10.72
N THR A 559 -16.08 4.49 -11.16
CA THR A 559 -15.62 4.55 -12.56
C THR A 559 -16.54 3.83 -13.54
N HIS A 560 -16.96 2.60 -13.25
CA HIS A 560 -17.70 1.75 -14.19
C HIS A 560 -19.22 1.99 -14.18
N TYR A 561 -19.79 2.43 -13.06
CA TYR A 561 -21.24 2.51 -12.91
C TYR A 561 -21.76 3.92 -12.67
N MET A 562 -21.09 4.72 -11.84
CA MET A 562 -21.48 6.12 -11.65
C MET A 562 -21.08 6.96 -12.86
N LEU A 563 -19.80 6.92 -13.24
CA LEU A 563 -19.30 7.59 -14.45
C LEU A 563 -19.50 6.75 -15.72
N GLY A 564 -19.85 5.47 -15.57
CA GLY A 564 -20.29 4.63 -16.67
C GLY A 564 -19.18 4.10 -17.59
N ILE A 565 -17.91 4.18 -17.19
CA ILE A 565 -16.76 3.85 -18.03
C ILE A 565 -16.50 2.35 -18.02
N ARG A 566 -17.02 1.62 -19.01
CA ARG A 566 -16.95 0.15 -19.04
C ARG A 566 -16.22 -0.34 -20.29
N PRO A 567 -14.95 -0.78 -20.15
CA PRO A 567 -14.27 -1.54 -21.17
C PRO A 567 -15.07 -2.78 -21.57
N GLY A 568 -15.34 -2.96 -22.86
CA GLY A 568 -15.97 -4.16 -23.41
C GLY A 568 -14.97 -5.05 -24.15
N MET A 569 -15.47 -6.08 -24.84
CA MET A 569 -14.61 -6.95 -25.64
C MET A 569 -14.10 -6.25 -26.90
N ASP A 570 -14.97 -5.48 -27.57
CA ASP A 570 -14.72 -4.81 -28.86
C ASP A 570 -15.04 -3.31 -28.84
N ALA A 571 -15.67 -2.79 -27.78
CA ALA A 571 -16.04 -1.38 -27.66
C ALA A 571 -15.96 -0.88 -26.21
N LEU A 572 -15.71 0.40 -26.04
CA LEU A 572 -15.82 1.13 -24.78
C LEU A 572 -17.27 1.61 -24.63
N GLU A 573 -17.91 1.24 -23.53
CA GLU A 573 -19.23 1.74 -23.17
C GLU A 573 -19.07 2.92 -22.20
N ILE A 574 -19.85 3.98 -22.43
CA ILE A 574 -20.01 5.12 -21.54
C ILE A 574 -21.49 5.27 -21.24
N ASP A 575 -21.93 4.79 -20.08
CA ASP A 575 -23.33 4.81 -19.62
C ASP A 575 -23.44 5.35 -18.19
N PRO A 576 -23.37 6.69 -18.02
CA PRO A 576 -23.29 7.32 -16.70
C PRO A 576 -24.61 7.20 -15.92
N CYS A 577 -24.49 7.07 -14.60
CA CYS A 577 -25.57 7.18 -13.62
C CYS A 577 -25.19 8.23 -12.58
N ILE A 578 -25.55 9.48 -12.83
CA ILE A 578 -25.08 10.68 -12.10
C ILE A 578 -26.26 11.47 -11.49
N PRO A 579 -26.00 12.43 -10.59
CA PRO A 579 -27.04 13.35 -10.11
C PRO A 579 -27.67 14.15 -11.23
N LYS A 580 -28.97 14.45 -11.10
CA LYS A 580 -29.69 15.30 -12.07
C LYS A 580 -29.11 16.71 -12.13
N GLY A 581 -28.59 17.20 -11.00
CA GLY A 581 -28.00 18.54 -10.90
C GLY A 581 -26.68 18.72 -11.65
N TRP A 582 -26.08 17.66 -12.20
CA TRP A 582 -24.87 17.78 -13.01
C TRP A 582 -25.22 18.12 -14.45
N ASP A 583 -24.66 19.23 -14.96
CA ASP A 583 -24.71 19.60 -16.39
C ASP A 583 -23.94 18.61 -17.27
N GLY A 584 -23.03 17.84 -16.68
CA GLY A 584 -22.09 16.98 -17.38
C GLY A 584 -20.77 16.82 -16.61
N PHE A 585 -19.81 16.14 -17.23
CA PHE A 585 -18.44 15.99 -16.74
C PHE A 585 -17.50 15.63 -17.89
N THR A 586 -16.20 15.74 -17.66
CA THR A 586 -15.17 15.32 -18.63
C THR A 586 -14.23 14.30 -18.03
N LEU A 587 -13.65 13.45 -18.85
CA LEU A 587 -12.59 12.53 -18.43
C LEU A 587 -11.65 12.19 -19.58
N THR A 588 -10.43 11.80 -19.23
CA THR A 588 -9.47 11.18 -20.16
C THR A 588 -9.26 9.73 -19.74
N ARG A 589 -9.39 8.81 -20.70
CA ARG A 589 -9.24 7.36 -20.49
C ARG A 589 -8.25 6.78 -21.52
N GLN A 590 -7.24 6.07 -21.06
CA GLN A 590 -6.31 5.34 -21.94
C GLN A 590 -6.66 3.85 -22.00
N TRP A 591 -7.22 3.37 -23.10
CA TRP A 591 -7.66 1.99 -23.23
C TRP A 591 -7.11 1.35 -24.50
N ARG A 592 -6.49 0.16 -24.35
CA ARG A 592 -5.81 -0.60 -25.41
C ARG A 592 -4.84 0.23 -26.26
N GLY A 593 -4.12 1.14 -25.61
CA GLY A 593 -3.09 1.97 -26.23
C GLY A 593 -3.60 3.26 -26.89
N ALA A 594 -4.91 3.47 -27.01
CA ALA A 594 -5.49 4.73 -27.49
C ALA A 594 -5.94 5.62 -26.32
N GLN A 595 -5.94 6.93 -26.53
CA GLN A 595 -6.51 7.90 -25.61
C GLN A 595 -7.92 8.32 -26.06
N TYR A 596 -8.86 8.34 -25.13
CA TYR A 596 -10.23 8.81 -25.32
C TYR A 596 -10.46 10.01 -24.41
N ASP A 597 -10.65 11.18 -25.01
CA ASP A 597 -11.04 12.41 -24.31
C ASP A 597 -12.57 12.53 -24.40
N ILE A 598 -13.24 12.24 -23.29
CA ILE A 598 -14.69 12.05 -23.24
C ILE A 598 -15.33 13.25 -22.55
N THR A 599 -16.32 13.84 -23.21
CA THR A 599 -17.21 14.86 -22.67
C THR A 599 -18.61 14.29 -22.56
N VAL A 600 -19.16 14.28 -21.34
CA VAL A 600 -20.55 13.91 -21.07
C VAL A 600 -21.36 15.18 -20.84
N GLU A 601 -22.43 15.35 -21.58
CA GLU A 601 -23.38 16.47 -21.48
C GLU A 601 -24.74 15.94 -21.00
N ASN A 602 -25.39 16.63 -20.06
CA ASN A 602 -26.68 16.25 -19.49
C ASN A 602 -27.72 17.39 -19.63
N PRO A 603 -28.09 17.79 -20.86
CA PRO A 603 -28.95 18.94 -21.10
C PRO A 603 -30.39 18.78 -20.58
N GLU A 604 -30.85 17.54 -20.45
CA GLU A 604 -32.19 17.23 -19.91
C GLU A 604 -32.18 16.97 -18.40
N HIS A 605 -31.02 17.10 -17.72
CA HIS A 605 -30.86 16.86 -16.28
C HIS A 605 -31.45 15.51 -15.83
N VAL A 606 -31.20 14.45 -16.62
CA VAL A 606 -31.59 13.09 -16.27
C VAL A 606 -30.52 12.46 -15.38
N SER A 607 -30.88 11.40 -14.64
CA SER A 607 -29.88 10.68 -13.82
C SER A 607 -29.12 9.62 -14.61
N LYS A 608 -29.74 9.09 -15.68
CA LYS A 608 -29.20 8.02 -16.52
C LYS A 608 -29.88 8.09 -17.88
N GLY A 609 -29.23 7.52 -18.89
CA GLY A 609 -29.74 7.40 -20.25
C GLY A 609 -28.86 8.17 -21.22
N VAL A 610 -28.32 7.46 -22.22
CA VAL A 610 -27.50 8.04 -23.30
C VAL A 610 -28.35 8.08 -24.56
N CYS A 611 -28.59 9.27 -25.11
CA CYS A 611 -29.38 9.45 -26.31
C CYS A 611 -28.51 9.62 -27.58
N GLN A 612 -27.28 10.13 -27.46
CA GLN A 612 -26.38 10.30 -28.60
C GLN A 612 -24.92 10.06 -28.21
N ILE A 613 -24.17 9.39 -29.09
CA ILE A 613 -22.73 9.16 -28.96
C ILE A 613 -22.06 9.69 -30.22
N PHE A 614 -21.04 10.54 -30.06
CA PHE A 614 -20.21 11.02 -31.16
C PHE A 614 -18.77 10.57 -30.94
N LEU A 615 -18.15 10.02 -31.98
CA LEU A 615 -16.72 9.70 -32.05
C LEU A 615 -16.09 10.56 -33.14
N ASP A 616 -15.15 11.42 -32.76
CA ASP A 616 -14.49 12.40 -33.64
C ASP A 616 -15.47 13.26 -34.46
N GLY A 617 -16.60 13.60 -33.83
CA GLY A 617 -17.67 14.43 -34.41
C GLY A 617 -18.69 13.66 -35.25
N ALA A 618 -18.47 12.38 -35.54
CA ALA A 618 -19.43 11.54 -36.24
C ALA A 618 -20.36 10.82 -35.26
N LEU A 619 -21.68 10.83 -35.52
CA LEU A 619 -22.66 10.08 -34.75
C LEU A 619 -22.39 8.58 -34.93
N THR A 620 -22.37 7.83 -33.83
CA THR A 620 -22.11 6.38 -33.79
C THR A 620 -22.98 5.70 -32.74
N GLU A 621 -23.16 4.39 -32.86
CA GLU A 621 -23.85 3.56 -31.86
C GLU A 621 -22.91 3.07 -30.76
N LYS A 622 -21.62 2.97 -31.04
CA LYS A 622 -20.59 2.49 -30.09
C LYS A 622 -19.24 3.14 -30.30
N ILE A 623 -18.37 3.03 -29.30
CA ILE A 623 -16.97 3.51 -29.35
C ILE A 623 -16.08 2.26 -29.53
N PRO A 624 -15.78 1.83 -30.77
CA PRO A 624 -14.96 0.63 -30.98
C PRO A 624 -13.51 0.87 -30.52
N VAL A 625 -12.77 -0.21 -30.30
CA VAL A 625 -11.32 -0.13 -30.05
C VAL A 625 -10.64 0.64 -31.19
N GLN A 626 -9.85 1.65 -30.82
CA GLN A 626 -9.09 2.47 -31.76
C GLN A 626 -7.63 2.03 -31.86
N GLU A 627 -6.92 2.55 -32.87
CA GLU A 627 -5.51 2.26 -33.12
C GLU A 627 -4.63 2.69 -31.93
N ALA A 628 -3.69 1.86 -31.51
CA ALA A 628 -2.77 2.23 -30.43
C ALA A 628 -1.93 3.47 -30.80
N GLY A 629 -1.79 4.41 -29.86
CA GLY A 629 -1.09 5.68 -30.07
C GLY A 629 -1.98 6.80 -30.63
N SER A 630 -3.25 6.53 -30.97
CA SER A 630 -4.20 7.55 -31.40
C SER A 630 -4.85 8.29 -30.23
N THR A 631 -5.50 9.42 -30.54
CA THR A 631 -6.30 10.20 -29.59
C THR A 631 -7.64 10.52 -30.23
N HIS A 632 -8.72 10.26 -29.51
CA HIS A 632 -10.08 10.39 -30.01
C HIS A 632 -10.94 11.24 -29.09
N LYS A 633 -11.78 12.08 -29.70
CA LYS A 633 -12.77 12.88 -28.98
C LYS A 633 -14.10 12.14 -28.95
N VAL A 634 -14.59 11.87 -27.75
CA VAL A 634 -15.89 11.25 -27.53
C VAL A 634 -16.82 12.28 -26.91
N ARG A 635 -18.01 12.48 -27.50
CA ARG A 635 -19.07 13.27 -26.88
C ARG A 635 -20.29 12.40 -26.62
N ILE A 636 -20.71 12.35 -25.37
CA ILE A 636 -21.89 11.62 -24.90
C ILE A 636 -22.95 12.65 -24.52
N VAL A 637 -24.14 12.51 -25.07
CA VAL A 637 -25.30 13.34 -24.69
C VAL A 637 -26.29 12.45 -23.96
N MET A 638 -26.58 12.81 -22.71
CA MET A 638 -27.59 12.16 -21.88
C MET A 638 -28.98 12.74 -22.16
N GLY A 639 -30.01 11.90 -22.00
CA GLY A 639 -31.41 12.27 -22.19
C GLY A 639 -32.33 11.05 -22.14
N SER A 640 -33.65 11.29 -22.09
CA SER A 640 -34.62 10.18 -22.14
C SER A 640 -34.56 9.47 -23.49
N THR A 641 -34.59 8.14 -23.46
CA THR A 641 -34.57 7.31 -24.67
C THR A 641 -35.84 7.53 -25.50
N GLN A 642 -35.80 7.21 -26.81
CA GLN A 642 -36.94 7.38 -27.70
C GLN A 642 -38.19 6.61 -27.20
N ASP A 643 -38.00 5.44 -26.60
CA ASP A 643 -39.07 4.60 -26.03
C ASP A 643 -39.75 5.26 -24.82
N GLU A 644 -38.99 5.89 -23.92
CA GLU A 644 -39.54 6.64 -22.78
C GLU A 644 -40.31 7.90 -23.21
N LYS A 645 -39.89 8.52 -24.32
CA LYS A 645 -40.58 9.68 -24.91
C LYS A 645 -41.86 9.30 -25.66
N GLU A 646 -42.02 8.04 -26.05
CA GLU A 646 -43.24 7.49 -26.66
C GLU A 646 -44.24 6.95 -25.62
N GLU A 647 -43.78 6.37 -24.50
CA GLU A 647 -44.66 5.98 -23.38
C GLU A 647 -45.19 7.18 -22.57
N ALA A 648 -44.51 8.33 -22.59
CA ALA A 648 -44.93 9.55 -21.91
C ALA A 648 -45.93 10.42 -22.71
N LYS A 649 -46.28 10.02 -23.94
CA LYS A 649 -47.29 10.67 -24.79
C LYS A 649 -48.58 9.87 -24.83
#